data_AF-A0A977IDJ7-F1
#
_entry.id   AF-A0A977IDJ7-F1
#
_cell.length_a   1.000
_cell.length_b   1.000
_cell.length_c   1.000
_cell.angle_alpha   90.00
_cell.angle_beta   90.00
_cell.angle_gamma   90.00
#
_symmetry.space_group_name_H-M   'P 1'
#
loop_
_entity.id
_entity.type
_entity.pdbx_description
1 polymer ?
#
loop_
_entity_poly.entity_id
_entity_poly.type
_entity_poly.pdbx_seq_one_letter_code
_entity_poly.pdbx_strand_id
1 'polypeptide(L)'
;MHVQAAADVQEIFWVSYTVLEVNQGDNLEDVLQKFATIINVQLTLQEDQKFPFVPFNGFENAKKSSKVFLYGPSGCGKSKAIFEIIRERIARIKRIYIINPRQTLGGESGRTALSNLLNKVGPEDAVVWDNFPDDLVKRDIKSATRVLELVSSRDLNNLLVALKPRYLEIYREITDAVPEFHSAEISYDKGRFKKIIQEYGAQISQFHRLYEGNIASRIEGVSRALWRKEPIPITILDYYRELSGKEEQGDNKNSVNAVAEAEKLLRAGDYYESQFAFIARADERREDAEFLYTLKLCYEAGLGRTFGRIEKLQKGIFGSLPPRDPLRRLGTWVYLSGQDYAMHDARKDAIKFNDHVMLKIVNYLVGNFRDVLPAENNQIYSFGMFLGKHVQFVPRDTSQPFLPASVYGFMKENRYFTMGFGQGAGSIFLSLDEPLQQGILRRVEVDIEFTRGLCENLGSNFSLFDSENQGKILGMTTSGLPFARYLGESLGTHFFSLPLKLREEISRRARKNVQFSDGLGMGMGYIMPLLDENLRQDAFKKAENDSEFTRGLGYGLGRNFPSIPADFKARIFELVEKDREFAKGLGYGIGFQFESFTPEFKARLFELAEKNSEFSYGLGIFFGFAFSYLSKQMQDQMLGVAERHSEFAYGMGMGIGYLFVYLTPELQGEILQKAGKNAKLTYGIGSGFAFSFKNSPPEVQDDILARIEKNSELTYGLGYGLGYVFPYLSGEQRERSFQKAGTNPQFAKGFGMGIGRIFAYLDRFHDEIFDRARANPHFAKGLGSGLGYVFTYFPPGLREKITARAEANPELTYGLGTGLGFTFSYFKKEDQDLFFEKIIHDAYFARGLGTGLGYAFAYLQPDTQKHAFARSHENVQFAIGMGEGLSRIYSYLDEKTQNEILKKAVAGSGLARGLGRGFGSVFPYLDAGMLGTAGRHAETDGQFARGLGEGLGTIFPYLSPDTQARAFERAKNSAQFNIGLGTGLGYIFAHLTGDIQTLISAKARNDASLARGLGTGLGYIFSYLGGTLQKDFLDRAKQDPSFSHGLGSGISYGLAYCPDDLKKEVVRYSKSDPHFATGLGTGLGYIFPYLPGPLRQELLGLAEQHPSFATGLGTGLGYHLPSFTEQLKEEIIGWIDKDSNFATGLGTGLGRSFQHLDGITQRGILDWIDKDSNFATGLGTGLGRNLPSLAEQLKEEIIGWIDRNNSFATGLGKGLADSFQYLDGELQRRIALLAQKNRAFASSHQFKIS
;
A
#
# COMPACT_ATOMS: atom_id res chain seq x y z
N MET A 1 -46.37 -4.12 -13.49
CA MET A 1 -45.56 -3.78 -14.67
C MET A 1 -44.51 -2.75 -14.28
N HIS A 2 -43.33 -3.20 -13.84
CA HIS A 2 -42.15 -2.34 -13.63
C HIS A 2 -40.94 -3.17 -14.05
N VAL A 3 -40.38 -2.88 -15.21
CA VAL A 3 -39.16 -3.52 -15.72
C VAL A 3 -37.99 -2.58 -15.42
N GLN A 4 -37.04 -3.10 -14.62
CA GLN A 4 -35.75 -2.50 -14.32
C GLN A 4 -34.96 -2.26 -15.62
N ALA A 5 -34.60 -1.00 -15.89
CA ALA A 5 -33.52 -0.69 -16.82
C ALA A 5 -32.20 -1.01 -16.12
N ALA A 6 -31.49 -2.02 -16.61
CA ALA A 6 -30.12 -2.32 -16.19
C ALA A 6 -29.21 -1.20 -16.70
N ALA A 7 -28.59 -0.47 -15.78
CA ALA A 7 -27.60 0.56 -16.11
C ALA A 7 -26.32 -0.12 -16.60
N ASP A 8 -25.93 0.19 -17.82
CA ASP A 8 -24.88 -0.47 -18.56
C ASP A 8 -23.53 0.23 -18.24
N VAL A 9 -22.62 -0.44 -17.51
CA VAL A 9 -21.26 0.06 -17.22
C VAL A 9 -20.39 0.04 -18.47
N GLN A 10 -19.69 1.14 -18.79
CA GLN A 10 -18.72 1.18 -19.88
C GLN A 10 -17.50 0.32 -19.55
N GLU A 11 -17.42 -0.84 -20.18
CA GLU A 11 -16.29 -1.76 -20.13
C GLU A 11 -15.02 -1.13 -20.76
N ILE A 12 -13.84 -1.33 -20.17
CA ILE A 12 -12.56 -0.83 -20.70
C ILE A 12 -11.99 -1.83 -21.70
N PHE A 13 -11.80 -1.39 -22.94
CA PHE A 13 -11.22 -2.20 -24.00
C PHE A 13 -9.77 -1.81 -24.23
N TRP A 14 -8.82 -2.69 -23.88
CA TRP A 14 -7.41 -2.48 -24.20
C TRP A 14 -7.10 -2.94 -25.61
N VAL A 15 -6.46 -2.08 -26.39
CA VAL A 15 -6.08 -2.35 -27.77
C VAL A 15 -4.62 -1.99 -28.02
N SER A 16 -3.97 -2.80 -28.83
CA SER A 16 -2.71 -2.48 -29.49
C SER A 16 -2.97 -1.59 -30.70
N TYR A 17 -2.07 -0.64 -30.94
CA TYR A 17 -2.20 0.30 -32.03
C TYR A 17 -0.85 0.67 -32.64
N THR A 18 -0.90 1.16 -33.87
CA THR A 18 0.20 1.85 -34.55
C THR A 18 -0.36 3.07 -35.26
N VAL A 19 0.38 4.17 -35.23
CA VAL A 19 0.00 5.43 -35.89
C VAL A 19 0.96 5.67 -37.05
N LEU A 20 0.39 5.84 -38.25
CA LEU A 20 1.10 6.37 -39.40
C LEU A 20 0.78 7.86 -39.55
N GLU A 21 1.80 8.69 -39.65
CA GLU A 21 1.66 10.10 -40.01
C GLU A 21 1.64 10.25 -41.54
N VAL A 22 0.85 11.22 -42.02
CA VAL A 22 0.73 11.61 -43.42
C VAL A 22 1.07 13.09 -43.50
N ASN A 23 2.35 13.41 -43.75
CA ASN A 23 2.84 14.78 -43.74
C ASN A 23 2.74 15.44 -45.12
N GLN A 24 2.63 16.78 -45.13
CA GLN A 24 2.64 17.56 -46.38
C GLN A 24 4.02 17.43 -47.04
N GLY A 25 4.06 16.75 -48.20
CA GLY A 25 5.30 16.50 -48.97
C GLY A 25 5.74 15.03 -48.99
N ASP A 26 5.09 14.14 -48.22
CA ASP A 26 5.37 12.71 -48.27
C ASP A 26 4.98 12.09 -49.62
N ASN A 27 5.76 11.12 -50.07
CA ASN A 27 5.35 10.25 -51.17
C ASN A 27 4.20 9.36 -50.69
N LEU A 28 2.97 9.68 -51.13
CA LEU A 28 1.76 8.98 -50.72
C LEU A 28 1.79 7.47 -51.02
N GLU A 29 2.52 7.06 -52.07
CA GLU A 29 2.65 5.63 -52.41
C GLU A 29 3.48 4.88 -51.35
N ASP A 30 4.49 5.52 -50.75
CA ASP A 30 5.29 4.93 -49.66
C ASP A 30 4.46 4.79 -48.38
N VAL A 31 3.63 5.80 -48.07
CA VAL A 31 2.68 5.74 -46.94
C VAL A 31 1.67 4.60 -47.15
N LEU A 32 1.14 4.45 -48.36
CA LEU A 32 0.20 3.38 -48.71
C LEU A 32 0.86 2.01 -48.66
N GLN A 33 2.12 1.88 -49.09
CA GLN A 33 2.88 0.64 -49.00
C GLN A 33 3.13 0.25 -47.53
N LYS A 34 3.50 1.22 -46.68
CA LYS A 34 3.61 1.00 -45.22
C LYS A 34 2.26 0.59 -44.63
N PHE A 35 1.19 1.28 -44.97
CA PHE A 35 -0.16 0.95 -44.50
C PHE A 35 -0.56 -0.48 -44.89
N ALA A 36 -0.41 -0.86 -46.17
CA ALA A 36 -0.70 -2.21 -46.65
C ALA A 36 0.12 -3.28 -45.91
N THR A 37 1.37 -2.98 -45.59
CA THR A 37 2.23 -3.87 -44.81
C THR A 37 1.72 -4.03 -43.37
N ILE A 38 1.29 -2.95 -42.71
CA ILE A 38 0.75 -2.99 -41.34
C ILE A 38 -0.55 -3.81 -41.25
N ILE A 39 -1.43 -3.74 -42.26
CA ILE A 39 -2.65 -4.55 -42.33
C ILE A 39 -2.48 -5.87 -43.10
N ASN A 40 -1.24 -6.20 -43.50
CA ASN A 40 -0.85 -7.46 -44.16
C ASN A 40 -1.61 -7.76 -45.47
N VAL A 41 -1.84 -6.73 -46.29
CA VAL A 41 -2.49 -6.80 -47.60
C VAL A 41 -1.46 -7.06 -48.71
N GLN A 42 -1.77 -8.02 -49.59
CA GLN A 42 -0.99 -8.25 -50.80
C GLN A 42 -1.37 -7.20 -51.88
N LEU A 43 -0.40 -6.38 -52.30
CA LEU A 43 -0.59 -5.39 -53.36
C LEU A 43 -0.01 -5.85 -54.71
N THR A 44 1.03 -6.68 -54.68
CA THR A 44 1.75 -7.17 -55.85
C THR A 44 1.93 -8.69 -55.83
N LEU A 45 2.06 -9.28 -57.01
CA LEU A 45 2.47 -10.66 -57.25
C LEU A 45 3.97 -10.70 -57.55
N GLN A 46 4.51 -11.87 -57.95
CA GLN A 46 5.90 -11.97 -58.41
C GLN A 46 6.15 -10.98 -59.57
N GLU A 47 7.36 -10.39 -59.64
CA GLU A 47 7.78 -9.42 -60.68
C GLU A 47 7.04 -8.06 -60.68
N ASP A 48 6.67 -7.52 -59.51
CA ASP A 48 6.02 -6.20 -59.33
C ASP A 48 4.66 -6.04 -60.03
N GLN A 49 4.04 -7.13 -60.45
CA GLN A 49 2.72 -7.10 -61.07
C GLN A 49 1.63 -6.73 -60.05
N LYS A 50 0.88 -5.66 -60.30
CA LYS A 50 -0.23 -5.22 -59.42
C LYS A 50 -1.35 -6.24 -59.37
N PHE A 51 -1.83 -6.55 -58.16
CA PHE A 51 -2.96 -7.46 -57.97
C PHE A 51 -4.29 -6.74 -58.31
N PRO A 52 -5.08 -7.26 -59.27
CA PRO A 52 -6.30 -6.59 -59.72
C PRO A 52 -7.38 -6.54 -58.62
N PHE A 53 -8.04 -5.39 -58.47
CA PHE A 53 -9.18 -5.21 -57.57
C PHE A 53 -10.47 -5.08 -58.37
N VAL A 54 -11.43 -5.95 -58.08
CA VAL A 54 -12.80 -5.83 -58.59
C VAL A 54 -13.70 -5.35 -57.44
N PRO A 55 -14.38 -4.20 -57.58
CA PRO A 55 -15.32 -3.71 -56.58
C PRO A 55 -16.42 -4.72 -56.27
N PHE A 56 -16.68 -4.96 -54.98
CA PHE A 56 -17.78 -5.80 -54.51
C PHE A 56 -19.13 -5.09 -54.63
N ASN A 57 -20.22 -5.84 -54.39
CA ASN A 57 -21.58 -5.31 -54.41
C ASN A 57 -21.73 -4.17 -53.37
N GLY A 58 -21.99 -2.93 -53.81
CA GLY A 58 -22.15 -1.79 -52.91
C GLY A 58 -20.85 -1.09 -52.51
N PHE A 59 -19.70 -1.42 -53.13
CA PHE A 59 -18.42 -0.74 -52.86
C PHE A 59 -18.49 0.78 -52.99
N GLU A 60 -19.22 1.31 -53.97
CA GLU A 60 -19.36 2.76 -54.15
C GLU A 60 -20.07 3.46 -52.99
N ASN A 61 -20.98 2.76 -52.30
CA ASN A 61 -21.65 3.28 -51.11
C ASN A 61 -20.69 3.24 -49.91
N ALA A 62 -20.03 2.09 -49.69
CA ALA A 62 -19.00 1.96 -48.66
C ALA A 62 -17.88 3.01 -48.82
N LYS A 63 -17.45 3.28 -50.06
CA LYS A 63 -16.45 4.28 -50.40
C LYS A 63 -16.89 5.72 -50.10
N LYS A 64 -18.19 6.03 -50.06
CA LYS A 64 -18.70 7.38 -49.73
C LYS A 64 -19.01 7.57 -48.24
N SER A 65 -19.27 6.49 -47.51
CA SER A 65 -19.62 6.52 -46.09
C SER A 65 -18.41 6.84 -45.19
N SER A 66 -18.61 7.65 -44.16
CA SER A 66 -17.54 8.02 -43.20
C SER A 66 -17.18 6.86 -42.25
N LYS A 67 -18.17 6.06 -41.85
CA LYS A 67 -18.03 4.93 -40.93
C LYS A 67 -18.51 3.66 -41.62
N VAL A 68 -17.61 2.71 -41.84
CA VAL A 68 -17.86 1.50 -42.63
C VAL A 68 -17.53 0.25 -41.82
N PHE A 69 -18.46 -0.70 -41.79
CA PHE A 69 -18.26 -2.02 -41.23
C PHE A 69 -18.30 -3.05 -42.35
N LEU A 70 -17.17 -3.70 -42.63
CA LEU A 70 -17.03 -4.68 -43.70
C LEU A 70 -17.07 -6.09 -43.11
N TYR A 71 -17.95 -6.94 -43.62
CA TYR A 71 -18.03 -8.34 -43.22
C TYR A 71 -18.11 -9.29 -44.41
N GLY A 72 -17.86 -10.56 -44.16
CA GLY A 72 -17.87 -11.62 -45.16
C GLY A 72 -16.86 -12.73 -44.84
N PRO A 73 -16.91 -13.85 -45.57
CA PRO A 73 -16.06 -15.02 -45.30
C PRO A 73 -14.57 -14.73 -45.52
N SER A 74 -13.70 -15.67 -45.10
CA SER A 74 -12.25 -15.50 -45.25
C SER A 74 -11.85 -15.44 -46.73
N GLY A 75 -10.97 -14.50 -47.09
CA GLY A 75 -10.53 -14.34 -48.48
C GLY A 75 -11.55 -13.66 -49.41
N CYS A 76 -12.62 -13.07 -48.88
CA CYS A 76 -13.56 -12.25 -49.67
C CYS A 76 -12.99 -10.90 -50.13
N GLY A 77 -11.90 -10.41 -49.51
CA GLY A 77 -11.24 -9.15 -49.88
C GLY A 77 -11.39 -7.97 -48.91
N LYS A 78 -11.78 -8.20 -47.64
CA LYS A 78 -11.95 -7.15 -46.61
C LYS A 78 -10.77 -6.18 -46.48
N SER A 79 -9.59 -6.70 -46.17
CA SER A 79 -8.40 -5.86 -45.96
C SER A 79 -8.01 -5.11 -47.25
N LYS A 80 -8.21 -5.73 -48.43
CA LYS A 80 -8.00 -5.06 -49.72
C LYS A 80 -9.03 -3.95 -49.96
N ALA A 81 -10.29 -4.16 -49.60
CA ALA A 81 -11.31 -3.11 -49.68
C ALA A 81 -10.98 -1.92 -48.75
N ILE A 82 -10.51 -2.17 -47.52
CA ILE A 82 -10.01 -1.12 -46.61
C ILE A 82 -8.88 -0.34 -47.29
N PHE A 83 -7.90 -1.03 -47.87
CA PHE A 83 -6.79 -0.41 -48.57
C PHE A 83 -7.26 0.50 -49.71
N GLU A 84 -8.17 0.02 -50.55
CA GLU A 84 -8.68 0.79 -51.70
C GLU A 84 -9.48 2.02 -51.23
N ILE A 85 -10.24 1.93 -50.12
CA ILE A 85 -10.95 3.08 -49.56
C ILE A 85 -9.97 4.13 -49.01
N ILE A 86 -8.93 3.70 -48.27
CA ILE A 86 -7.90 4.61 -47.75
C ILE A 86 -7.10 5.24 -48.89
N ARG A 87 -6.73 4.48 -49.93
CA ARG A 87 -6.00 5.01 -51.10
C ARG A 87 -6.71 6.20 -51.74
N GLU A 88 -8.02 6.12 -51.91
CA GLU A 88 -8.81 7.21 -52.50
C GLU A 88 -8.93 8.44 -51.59
N ARG A 89 -8.76 8.27 -50.27
CA ARG A 89 -8.94 9.33 -49.26
C ARG A 89 -7.64 9.87 -48.68
N ILE A 90 -6.49 9.25 -48.99
CA ILE A 90 -5.20 9.46 -48.30
C ILE A 90 -4.77 10.94 -48.26
N ALA A 91 -5.04 11.70 -49.33
CA ALA A 91 -4.68 13.11 -49.43
C ALA A 91 -5.43 14.03 -48.44
N ARG A 92 -6.49 13.53 -47.78
CA ARG A 92 -7.30 14.27 -46.79
C ARG A 92 -7.11 13.74 -45.36
N ILE A 93 -6.24 12.76 -45.17
CA ILE A 93 -5.99 12.13 -43.88
C ILE A 93 -4.68 12.67 -43.31
N LYS A 94 -4.67 13.12 -42.05
CA LYS A 94 -3.44 13.53 -41.34
C LYS A 94 -2.71 12.36 -40.69
N ARG A 95 -3.45 11.48 -40.02
CA ARG A 95 -2.91 10.31 -39.34
C ARG A 95 -3.82 9.11 -39.52
N ILE A 96 -3.23 7.92 -39.64
CA ILE A 96 -3.96 6.64 -39.68
C ILE A 96 -3.64 5.87 -38.40
N TYR A 97 -4.64 5.75 -37.53
CA TYR A 97 -4.62 4.92 -36.33
C TYR A 97 -5.06 3.51 -36.69
N ILE A 98 -4.15 2.55 -36.56
CA ILE A 98 -4.40 1.16 -36.95
C ILE A 98 -4.45 0.33 -35.67
N ILE A 99 -5.63 -0.20 -35.37
CA ILE A 99 -5.87 -1.07 -34.23
C ILE A 99 -5.56 -2.52 -34.63
N ASN A 100 -4.92 -3.27 -33.73
CA ASN A 100 -4.44 -4.63 -33.98
C ASN A 100 -3.44 -4.72 -35.17
N PRO A 101 -2.35 -3.92 -35.17
CA PRO A 101 -1.39 -3.90 -36.27
C PRO A 101 -0.65 -5.24 -36.41
N ARG A 102 -0.45 -5.72 -37.65
CA ARG A 102 0.33 -6.93 -37.92
C ARG A 102 1.85 -6.69 -37.87
N GLN A 103 2.25 -5.44 -38.06
CA GLN A 103 3.63 -4.96 -37.93
C GLN A 103 3.64 -3.52 -37.37
N THR A 104 4.65 -3.17 -36.58
CA THR A 104 4.82 -1.84 -35.98
C THR A 104 5.78 -1.00 -36.83
N LEU A 105 5.29 -0.45 -37.94
CA LEU A 105 6.07 0.39 -38.86
C LEU A 105 5.77 1.89 -38.74
N GLY A 106 5.00 2.30 -37.72
CA GLY A 106 4.59 3.69 -37.49
C GLY A 106 5.44 4.43 -36.46
N GLY A 107 5.34 5.77 -36.45
CA GLY A 107 6.10 6.64 -35.55
C GLY A 107 5.68 6.53 -34.08
N GLU A 108 4.44 6.11 -33.82
CA GLU A 108 3.92 5.77 -32.49
C GLU A 108 3.29 4.37 -32.53
N SER A 109 3.63 3.51 -31.58
CA SER A 109 2.98 2.20 -31.39
C SER A 109 2.95 1.79 -29.93
N GLY A 110 1.96 0.99 -29.54
CA GLY A 110 1.81 0.57 -28.14
C GLY A 110 0.51 -0.17 -27.85
N ARG A 111 0.21 -0.36 -26.56
CA ARG A 111 -1.08 -0.90 -26.06
C ARG A 111 -1.69 0.13 -25.11
N THR A 112 -2.94 0.51 -25.35
CA THR A 112 -3.64 1.55 -24.59
C THR A 112 -5.12 1.22 -24.43
N ALA A 113 -5.81 1.89 -23.52
CA ALA A 113 -7.27 1.83 -23.47
C ALA A 113 -7.84 2.49 -24.73
N LEU A 114 -8.82 1.86 -25.37
CA LEU A 114 -9.46 2.34 -26.58
C LEU A 114 -10.01 3.76 -26.40
N SER A 115 -10.58 4.07 -25.23
CA SER A 115 -11.01 5.44 -24.90
C SER A 115 -9.87 6.46 -24.95
N ASN A 116 -8.68 6.12 -24.42
CA ASN A 116 -7.50 6.97 -24.48
C ASN A 116 -6.99 7.14 -25.91
N LEU A 117 -7.03 6.07 -26.72
CA LEU A 117 -6.68 6.15 -28.14
C LEU A 117 -7.63 7.12 -28.86
N LEU A 118 -8.94 6.92 -28.71
CA LEU A 118 -9.98 7.72 -29.33
C LEU A 118 -9.96 9.19 -28.89
N ASN A 119 -9.48 9.50 -27.69
CA ASN A 119 -9.29 10.89 -27.23
C ASN A 119 -8.18 11.64 -27.99
N LYS A 120 -7.27 10.94 -28.69
CA LYS A 120 -6.23 11.54 -29.52
C LYS A 120 -6.65 11.74 -30.98
N VAL A 121 -7.75 11.10 -31.41
CA VAL A 121 -8.20 11.06 -32.80
C VAL A 121 -9.11 12.27 -33.09
N GLY A 122 -8.81 12.99 -34.18
CA GLY A 122 -9.63 14.09 -34.68
C GLY A 122 -10.39 13.77 -35.97
N PRO A 123 -11.21 14.70 -36.48
CA PRO A 123 -12.05 14.47 -37.67
C PRO A 123 -11.26 14.23 -38.97
N GLU A 124 -10.03 14.72 -39.05
CA GLU A 124 -9.13 14.58 -40.21
C GLU A 124 -8.24 13.33 -40.13
N ASP A 125 -8.40 12.51 -39.10
CA ASP A 125 -7.67 11.26 -38.94
C ASP A 125 -8.51 10.07 -39.46
N ALA A 126 -7.85 8.93 -39.67
CA ALA A 126 -8.49 7.66 -39.98
C ALA A 126 -8.26 6.64 -38.88
N VAL A 127 -9.29 5.85 -38.56
CA VAL A 127 -9.22 4.70 -37.65
C VAL A 127 -9.52 3.45 -38.44
N VAL A 128 -8.58 2.51 -38.44
CA VAL A 128 -8.67 1.24 -39.15
C VAL A 128 -8.56 0.10 -38.14
N TRP A 129 -9.57 -0.75 -38.08
CA TRP A 129 -9.55 -1.97 -37.26
C TRP A 129 -9.78 -3.18 -38.15
N ASP A 130 -8.69 -3.75 -38.65
CA ASP A 130 -8.76 -4.98 -39.46
C ASP A 130 -8.79 -6.22 -38.55
N ASN A 131 -9.61 -7.20 -38.94
CA ASN A 131 -9.90 -8.43 -38.18
C ASN A 131 -10.55 -8.22 -36.81
N PHE A 132 -11.38 -7.20 -36.64
CA PHE A 132 -12.26 -7.06 -35.47
C PHE A 132 -13.04 -8.37 -35.20
N PRO A 133 -13.26 -8.82 -33.95
CA PRO A 133 -12.86 -8.25 -32.66
C PRO A 133 -11.48 -8.75 -32.18
N ASP A 134 -10.56 -9.14 -33.07
CA ASP A 134 -9.20 -9.45 -32.61
C ASP A 134 -8.61 -8.26 -31.85
N ASP A 135 -7.83 -8.60 -30.82
CA ASP A 135 -7.24 -7.72 -29.81
C ASP A 135 -8.19 -7.27 -28.68
N LEU A 136 -9.50 -7.50 -28.81
CA LEU A 136 -10.40 -7.47 -27.65
C LEU A 136 -10.15 -8.67 -26.73
N VAL A 137 -10.16 -8.40 -25.43
CA VAL A 137 -10.05 -9.43 -24.36
C VAL A 137 -11.33 -10.27 -24.32
N LYS A 138 -12.50 -9.62 -24.35
CA LYS A 138 -13.80 -10.27 -24.48
C LYS A 138 -14.34 -10.07 -25.89
N ARG A 139 -14.77 -11.16 -26.51
CA ARG A 139 -15.20 -11.22 -27.92
C ARG A 139 -16.60 -11.81 -28.02
N ASP A 140 -17.44 -11.57 -27.03
CA ASP A 140 -18.89 -11.80 -27.12
C ASP A 140 -19.59 -10.59 -27.77
N ILE A 141 -20.79 -10.85 -28.30
CA ILE A 141 -21.58 -9.87 -29.06
C ILE A 141 -21.76 -8.58 -28.27
N LYS A 142 -22.08 -8.66 -26.97
CA LYS A 142 -22.39 -7.48 -26.15
C LYS A 142 -21.18 -6.56 -26.02
N SER A 143 -20.01 -7.11 -25.66
CA SER A 143 -18.77 -6.32 -25.55
C SER A 143 -18.38 -5.69 -26.89
N ALA A 144 -18.47 -6.43 -27.98
CA ALA A 144 -18.08 -5.92 -29.28
C ALA A 144 -19.09 -4.90 -29.85
N THR A 145 -20.40 -5.05 -29.62
CA THR A 145 -21.39 -3.99 -29.95
C THR A 145 -21.00 -2.70 -29.26
N ARG A 146 -20.68 -2.77 -27.97
CA ARG A 146 -20.30 -1.60 -27.18
C ARG A 146 -19.00 -0.94 -27.63
N VAL A 147 -18.03 -1.73 -28.08
CA VAL A 147 -16.81 -1.21 -28.72
C VAL A 147 -17.15 -0.46 -29.99
N LEU A 148 -18.01 -1.03 -30.84
CA LEU A 148 -18.43 -0.37 -32.06
C LEU A 148 -19.17 0.93 -31.77
N GLU A 149 -20.09 0.96 -30.78
CA GLU A 149 -20.74 2.18 -30.30
C GLU A 149 -19.72 3.22 -29.82
N LEU A 150 -18.73 2.82 -29.03
CA LEU A 150 -17.73 3.75 -28.49
C LEU A 150 -16.85 4.38 -29.59
N VAL A 151 -16.46 3.59 -30.59
CA VAL A 151 -15.65 4.09 -31.70
C VAL A 151 -16.52 4.89 -32.67
N SER A 152 -17.76 4.47 -32.90
CA SER A 152 -18.70 5.17 -33.79
C SER A 152 -19.25 6.47 -33.18
N SER A 153 -19.27 6.63 -31.85
CA SER A 153 -19.75 7.86 -31.21
C SER A 153 -18.82 9.07 -31.40
N ARG A 154 -17.62 8.86 -31.93
CA ARG A 154 -16.65 9.93 -32.21
C ARG A 154 -16.93 10.60 -33.56
N ASP A 155 -16.59 11.89 -33.62
CA ASP A 155 -16.70 12.68 -34.84
C ASP A 155 -15.51 12.37 -35.77
N LEU A 156 -15.63 11.24 -36.49
CA LEU A 156 -14.62 10.70 -37.39
C LEU A 156 -15.16 10.67 -38.82
N ASN A 157 -14.38 11.20 -39.76
CA ASN A 157 -14.70 11.13 -41.19
C ASN A 157 -14.23 9.83 -41.85
N ASN A 158 -13.36 9.07 -41.19
CA ASN A 158 -12.75 7.85 -41.74
C ASN A 158 -12.62 6.75 -40.67
N LEU A 159 -13.68 5.99 -40.44
CA LEU A 159 -13.66 4.81 -39.57
C LEU A 159 -13.95 3.56 -40.39
N LEU A 160 -12.98 2.65 -40.45
CA LEU A 160 -13.09 1.40 -41.22
C LEU A 160 -12.85 0.22 -40.29
N VAL A 161 -13.87 -0.62 -40.12
CA VAL A 161 -13.80 -1.84 -39.30
C VAL A 161 -14.07 -3.04 -40.21
N ALA A 162 -13.21 -4.07 -40.14
CA ALA A 162 -13.41 -5.32 -40.88
C ALA A 162 -13.55 -6.51 -39.92
N LEU A 163 -14.67 -7.23 -40.03
CA LEU A 163 -14.97 -8.40 -39.22
C LEU A 163 -14.09 -9.59 -39.60
N LYS A 164 -13.46 -10.20 -38.61
CA LYS A 164 -12.70 -11.43 -38.76
C LYS A 164 -13.63 -12.60 -39.11
N PRO A 165 -13.30 -13.42 -40.13
CA PRO A 165 -14.19 -14.47 -40.65
C PRO A 165 -14.72 -15.46 -39.61
N ARG A 166 -13.90 -15.86 -38.63
CA ARG A 166 -14.30 -16.80 -37.57
C ARG A 166 -15.53 -16.32 -36.77
N TYR A 167 -15.75 -15.02 -36.74
CA TYR A 167 -16.81 -14.37 -35.99
C TYR A 167 -18.02 -14.02 -36.86
N LEU A 168 -17.99 -14.35 -38.16
CA LEU A 168 -19.02 -13.93 -39.13
C LEU A 168 -20.45 -14.28 -38.69
N GLU A 169 -20.72 -15.54 -38.36
CA GLU A 169 -22.08 -15.97 -38.01
C GLU A 169 -22.59 -15.34 -36.71
N ILE A 170 -21.68 -15.06 -35.78
CA ILE A 170 -22.00 -14.49 -34.47
C ILE A 170 -22.24 -12.97 -34.58
N TYR A 171 -21.54 -12.30 -35.50
CA TYR A 171 -21.47 -10.84 -35.57
C TYR A 171 -22.08 -10.24 -36.83
N ARG A 172 -22.71 -11.05 -37.68
CA ARG A 172 -23.28 -10.59 -38.96
C ARG A 172 -24.22 -9.39 -38.80
N GLU A 173 -25.00 -9.41 -37.73
CA GLU A 173 -26.04 -8.42 -37.42
C GLU A 173 -25.60 -7.43 -36.33
N ILE A 174 -24.30 -7.42 -35.96
CA ILE A 174 -23.82 -6.57 -34.86
C ILE A 174 -24.09 -5.07 -35.10
N THR A 175 -24.07 -4.64 -36.36
CA THR A 175 -24.31 -3.26 -36.77
C THR A 175 -25.76 -2.83 -36.67
N ASP A 176 -26.71 -3.76 -36.51
CA ASP A 176 -28.13 -3.41 -36.33
C ASP A 176 -28.35 -2.65 -35.01
N ALA A 177 -27.47 -2.87 -34.03
CA ALA A 177 -27.41 -2.14 -32.77
C ALA A 177 -26.56 -0.85 -32.84
N VAL A 178 -25.82 -0.61 -33.93
CA VAL A 178 -24.90 0.54 -34.09
C VAL A 178 -25.14 1.21 -35.45
N PRO A 179 -26.26 1.96 -35.60
CA PRO A 179 -26.73 2.45 -36.90
C PRO A 179 -25.81 3.49 -37.54
N GLU A 180 -24.82 4.02 -36.81
CA GLU A 180 -23.80 4.93 -37.34
C GLU A 180 -22.89 4.25 -38.37
N PHE A 181 -22.80 2.92 -38.37
CA PHE A 181 -22.02 2.18 -39.35
C PHE A 181 -22.82 1.92 -40.62
N HIS A 182 -22.22 2.28 -41.76
CA HIS A 182 -22.62 1.67 -43.03
C HIS A 182 -22.07 0.24 -43.08
N SER A 183 -22.93 -0.73 -42.82
CA SER A 183 -22.59 -2.16 -42.91
C SER A 183 -22.62 -2.63 -44.36
N ALA A 184 -21.55 -3.27 -44.83
CA ALA A 184 -21.46 -3.79 -46.18
C ALA A 184 -20.87 -5.21 -46.19
N GLU A 185 -21.68 -6.16 -46.64
CA GLU A 185 -21.22 -7.52 -46.94
C GLU A 185 -20.37 -7.49 -48.20
N ILE A 186 -19.16 -8.02 -48.12
CA ILE A 186 -18.33 -8.23 -49.30
C ILE A 186 -18.83 -9.48 -50.02
N SER A 187 -19.78 -9.24 -50.91
CA SER A 187 -20.36 -10.21 -51.83
C SER A 187 -20.19 -9.75 -53.28
N TYR A 188 -20.22 -10.70 -54.20
CA TYR A 188 -20.13 -10.45 -55.63
C TYR A 188 -21.35 -11.08 -56.28
N ASP A 189 -22.04 -10.39 -57.18
CA ASP A 189 -23.05 -11.00 -58.05
C ASP A 189 -22.39 -11.86 -59.15
N LYS A 190 -23.17 -12.66 -59.89
CA LYS A 190 -22.65 -13.56 -60.93
C LYS A 190 -21.83 -12.83 -62.00
N GLY A 191 -22.22 -11.59 -62.35
CA GLY A 191 -21.52 -10.78 -63.35
C GLY A 191 -20.17 -10.29 -62.83
N ARG A 192 -20.14 -9.74 -61.61
CA ARG A 192 -18.92 -9.29 -60.96
C ARG A 192 -17.98 -10.44 -60.61
N PHE A 193 -18.51 -11.58 -60.19
CA PHE A 193 -17.71 -12.77 -59.92
C PHE A 193 -17.07 -13.34 -61.19
N LYS A 194 -17.84 -13.41 -62.29
CA LYS A 194 -17.28 -13.70 -63.62
C LYS A 194 -16.19 -12.70 -63.98
N LYS A 195 -16.41 -11.40 -63.73
CA LYS A 195 -15.41 -10.35 -63.97
C LYS A 195 -14.13 -10.60 -63.16
N ILE A 196 -14.19 -11.05 -61.91
CA ILE A 196 -12.98 -11.42 -61.15
C ILE A 196 -12.21 -12.54 -61.87
N ILE A 197 -12.89 -13.58 -62.37
CA ILE A 197 -12.23 -14.65 -63.12
C ILE A 197 -11.52 -14.10 -64.35
N GLN A 198 -12.16 -13.16 -65.07
CA GLN A 198 -11.59 -12.53 -66.25
C GLN A 198 -10.41 -11.63 -65.92
N GLU A 199 -10.53 -10.75 -64.92
CA GLU A 199 -9.47 -9.80 -64.55
C GLU A 199 -8.25 -10.54 -63.97
N TYR A 200 -8.47 -11.59 -63.16
CA TYR A 200 -7.38 -12.39 -62.62
C TYR A 200 -6.70 -13.17 -63.75
N GLY A 201 -7.47 -13.75 -64.67
CA GLY A 201 -6.94 -14.47 -65.81
C GLY A 201 -6.16 -13.56 -66.77
N ALA A 202 -6.73 -12.40 -67.13
CA ALA A 202 -6.16 -11.51 -68.13
C ALA A 202 -4.98 -10.68 -67.59
N GLN A 203 -5.09 -10.17 -66.36
CA GLN A 203 -4.12 -9.21 -65.82
C GLN A 203 -3.00 -9.85 -65.01
N ILE A 204 -3.12 -11.11 -64.56
CA ILE A 204 -2.04 -11.83 -63.86
C ILE A 204 -1.27 -12.65 -64.89
N SER A 205 0.02 -12.38 -65.06
CA SER A 205 0.85 -12.95 -66.13
C SER A 205 0.92 -14.48 -66.03
N GLN A 206 0.98 -14.98 -64.79
CA GLN A 206 1.00 -16.39 -64.43
C GLN A 206 -0.26 -17.14 -64.89
N PHE A 207 -1.41 -16.45 -64.98
CA PHE A 207 -2.70 -17.04 -65.33
C PHE A 207 -3.12 -16.75 -66.77
N HIS A 208 -2.49 -15.80 -67.44
CA HIS A 208 -2.86 -15.34 -68.79
C HIS A 208 -2.94 -16.48 -69.80
N ARG A 209 -1.94 -17.38 -69.80
CA ARG A 209 -1.90 -18.52 -70.72
C ARG A 209 -2.99 -19.55 -70.43
N LEU A 210 -3.22 -19.86 -69.16
CA LEU A 210 -4.30 -20.74 -68.70
C LEU A 210 -5.67 -20.16 -69.03
N TYR A 211 -5.81 -18.85 -68.87
CA TYR A 211 -7.05 -18.13 -69.14
C TYR A 211 -7.39 -18.21 -70.62
N GLU A 212 -6.50 -17.74 -71.51
CA GLU A 212 -6.71 -17.76 -72.96
C GLU A 212 -6.89 -19.19 -73.50
N GLY A 213 -6.07 -20.14 -73.02
CA GLY A 213 -6.06 -21.52 -73.52
C GLY A 213 -7.22 -22.40 -73.03
N ASN A 214 -7.61 -22.29 -71.75
CA ASN A 214 -8.48 -23.28 -71.10
C ASN A 214 -9.76 -22.70 -70.48
N ILE A 215 -9.82 -21.40 -70.17
CA ILE A 215 -10.92 -20.80 -69.38
C ILE A 215 -11.76 -19.82 -70.19
N ALA A 216 -11.17 -18.97 -71.03
CA ALA A 216 -11.85 -17.88 -71.73
C ALA A 216 -13.01 -18.39 -72.61
N SER A 217 -12.77 -19.47 -73.37
CA SER A 217 -13.79 -20.13 -74.21
C SER A 217 -14.88 -20.88 -73.41
N ARG A 218 -14.64 -21.16 -72.13
CA ARG A 218 -15.54 -21.93 -71.24
C ARG A 218 -15.96 -21.16 -69.99
N ILE A 219 -15.81 -19.84 -70.00
CA ILE A 219 -15.92 -18.97 -68.83
C ILE A 219 -17.28 -19.10 -68.13
N GLU A 220 -18.36 -19.34 -68.87
CA GLU A 220 -19.70 -19.56 -68.31
C GLU A 220 -19.79 -20.85 -67.49
N GLY A 221 -19.15 -21.92 -67.95
CA GLY A 221 -19.10 -23.21 -67.24
C GLY A 221 -18.24 -23.10 -65.98
N VAL A 222 -17.05 -22.51 -66.10
CA VAL A 222 -16.12 -22.31 -64.98
C VAL A 222 -16.72 -21.38 -63.92
N SER A 223 -17.27 -20.24 -64.34
CA SER A 223 -17.92 -19.28 -63.44
C SER A 223 -19.08 -19.93 -62.68
N ARG A 224 -19.93 -20.70 -63.37
CA ARG A 224 -21.05 -21.41 -62.74
C ARG A 224 -20.58 -22.46 -61.74
N ALA A 225 -19.53 -23.22 -62.07
CA ALA A 225 -18.97 -24.26 -61.20
C ALA A 225 -18.37 -23.64 -59.93
N LEU A 226 -17.51 -22.62 -60.07
CA LEU A 226 -16.88 -21.92 -58.94
C LEU A 226 -17.89 -21.15 -58.08
N TRP A 227 -18.90 -20.54 -58.71
CA TRP A 227 -19.98 -19.85 -57.99
C TRP A 227 -20.77 -20.79 -57.08
N ARG A 228 -20.96 -22.05 -57.48
CA ARG A 228 -21.63 -23.09 -56.66
C ARG A 228 -20.79 -23.55 -55.47
N LYS A 229 -19.49 -23.22 -55.43
CA LYS A 229 -18.60 -23.55 -54.31
C LYS A 229 -18.68 -22.47 -53.24
N GLU A 230 -18.05 -21.34 -53.52
CA GLU A 230 -18.03 -20.17 -52.66
C GLU A 230 -17.64 -18.95 -53.53
N PRO A 231 -18.54 -17.99 -53.79
CA PRO A 231 -18.33 -16.92 -54.77
C PRO A 231 -17.46 -15.78 -54.23
N ILE A 232 -16.22 -16.10 -53.87
CA ILE A 232 -15.23 -15.17 -53.32
C ILE A 232 -13.92 -15.17 -54.12
N PRO A 233 -13.16 -14.05 -54.11
CA PRO A 233 -11.93 -13.93 -54.88
C PRO A 233 -10.87 -15.00 -54.59
N ILE A 234 -10.76 -15.45 -53.34
CA ILE A 234 -9.79 -16.51 -52.99
C ILE A 234 -10.11 -17.85 -53.66
N THR A 235 -11.39 -18.20 -53.86
CA THR A 235 -11.81 -19.42 -54.59
C THR A 235 -11.33 -19.38 -56.04
N ILE A 236 -11.40 -18.20 -56.67
CA ILE A 236 -10.94 -18.01 -58.04
C ILE A 236 -9.41 -18.12 -58.10
N LEU A 237 -8.72 -17.47 -57.16
CA LEU A 237 -7.27 -17.53 -57.07
C LEU A 237 -6.76 -18.96 -56.83
N ASP A 238 -7.40 -19.70 -55.92
CA ASP A 238 -7.07 -21.09 -55.62
C ASP A 238 -7.35 -21.99 -56.83
N TYR A 239 -8.45 -21.77 -57.54
CA TYR A 239 -8.75 -22.47 -58.79
C TYR A 239 -7.68 -22.23 -59.86
N TYR A 240 -7.26 -20.99 -60.11
CA TYR A 240 -6.21 -20.69 -61.08
C TYR A 240 -4.87 -21.33 -60.69
N ARG A 241 -4.51 -21.32 -59.41
CA ARG A 241 -3.28 -21.94 -58.89
C ARG A 241 -3.30 -23.47 -58.99
N GLU A 242 -4.43 -24.09 -58.69
CA GLU A 242 -4.63 -25.54 -58.84
C GLU A 242 -4.54 -25.95 -60.32
N LEU A 243 -5.16 -25.18 -61.22
CA LEU A 243 -5.11 -25.42 -62.66
C LEU A 243 -3.67 -25.27 -63.20
N SER A 244 -2.95 -24.25 -62.72
CA SER A 244 -1.55 -24.00 -63.05
C SER A 244 -0.64 -25.14 -62.59
N GLY A 245 -0.81 -25.63 -61.35
CA GLY A 245 -0.04 -26.76 -60.83
C GLY A 245 -0.23 -28.06 -61.61
N LYS A 246 -1.44 -28.30 -62.13
CA LYS A 246 -1.75 -29.49 -62.96
C LYS A 246 -1.22 -29.37 -64.39
N GLU A 247 -1.15 -28.16 -64.95
CA GLU A 247 -0.48 -27.91 -66.23
C GLU A 247 1.04 -28.16 -66.13
N GLU A 248 1.66 -27.80 -64.99
CA GLU A 248 3.09 -28.01 -64.74
C GLU A 248 3.49 -29.47 -64.44
N GLN A 249 2.59 -30.31 -63.90
CA GLN A 249 2.87 -31.72 -63.52
C GLN A 249 2.79 -32.71 -64.70
N GLY A 250 2.36 -32.27 -65.88
CA GLY A 250 2.46 -33.03 -67.12
C GLY A 250 1.38 -34.09 -67.33
N ASP A 251 0.40 -33.74 -68.18
CA ASP A 251 -0.24 -34.72 -69.05
C ASP A 251 -0.49 -34.03 -70.41
N ASN A 252 0.58 -33.93 -71.21
CA ASN A 252 0.65 -33.19 -72.47
C ASN A 252 -0.21 -33.79 -73.61
N LYS A 253 -1.26 -34.57 -73.27
CA LYS A 253 -2.16 -35.23 -74.24
C LYS A 253 -3.65 -35.10 -73.95
N ASN A 254 -4.09 -34.48 -72.85
CA ASN A 254 -5.51 -34.14 -72.65
C ASN A 254 -5.66 -32.70 -72.15
N SER A 255 -6.41 -31.86 -72.87
CA SER A 255 -6.74 -30.51 -72.40
C SER A 255 -7.34 -30.58 -70.99
N VAL A 256 -6.72 -29.94 -70.01
CA VAL A 256 -7.25 -29.87 -68.64
C VAL A 256 -8.67 -29.31 -68.70
N ASN A 257 -9.67 -30.10 -68.32
CA ASN A 257 -11.06 -29.65 -68.36
C ASN A 257 -11.33 -28.67 -67.21
N ALA A 258 -11.11 -27.39 -67.48
CA ALA A 258 -11.34 -26.26 -66.59
C ALA A 258 -12.66 -26.35 -65.78
N VAL A 259 -13.77 -26.77 -66.41
CA VAL A 259 -15.07 -26.87 -65.73
C VAL A 259 -15.08 -28.03 -64.73
N ALA A 260 -14.55 -29.20 -65.10
CA ALA A 260 -14.49 -30.36 -64.21
C ALA A 260 -13.55 -30.12 -63.02
N GLU A 261 -12.47 -29.37 -63.20
CA GLU A 261 -11.58 -28.99 -62.10
C GLU A 261 -12.22 -27.96 -61.15
N ALA A 262 -13.00 -27.01 -61.69
CA ALA A 262 -13.81 -26.12 -60.87
C ALA A 262 -14.88 -26.87 -60.04
N GLU A 263 -15.46 -27.95 -60.58
CA GLU A 263 -16.42 -28.79 -59.88
C GLU A 263 -15.80 -29.64 -58.75
N LYS A 264 -14.50 -29.91 -58.79
CA LYS A 264 -13.78 -30.67 -57.75
C LYS A 264 -13.36 -29.83 -56.54
N LEU A 265 -13.37 -28.49 -56.64
CA LEU A 265 -12.95 -27.60 -55.55
C LEU A 265 -13.86 -27.75 -54.30
N LEU A 266 -13.29 -27.75 -53.10
CA LEU A 266 -14.03 -27.73 -51.82
C LEU A 266 -14.28 -26.28 -51.35
N ARG A 267 -15.11 -26.09 -50.31
CA ARG A 267 -15.25 -24.79 -49.62
C ARG A 267 -13.95 -24.44 -48.90
N ALA A 268 -13.61 -23.16 -48.80
CA ALA A 268 -12.28 -22.75 -48.38
C ALA A 268 -11.86 -23.31 -47.00
N GLY A 269 -12.74 -23.29 -45.99
CA GLY A 269 -12.44 -23.81 -44.65
C GLY A 269 -12.15 -25.32 -44.64
N ASP A 270 -13.11 -26.12 -45.10
CA ASP A 270 -13.00 -27.59 -45.18
C ASP A 270 -11.86 -28.03 -46.10
N TYR A 271 -11.61 -27.25 -47.16
CA TYR A 271 -10.50 -27.43 -48.08
C TYR A 271 -9.17 -27.33 -47.34
N TYR A 272 -8.92 -26.22 -46.63
CA TYR A 272 -7.63 -26.03 -45.96
C TYR A 272 -7.43 -26.99 -44.78
N GLU A 273 -8.46 -27.33 -44.01
CA GLU A 273 -8.32 -28.36 -42.96
C GLU A 273 -8.01 -29.74 -43.55
N SER A 274 -8.70 -30.13 -44.62
CA SER A 274 -8.44 -31.41 -45.31
C SER A 274 -7.07 -31.44 -45.99
N GLN A 275 -6.69 -30.34 -46.65
CA GLN A 275 -5.38 -30.19 -47.31
C GLN A 275 -4.26 -30.19 -46.28
N PHE A 276 -4.41 -29.48 -45.15
CA PHE A 276 -3.40 -29.53 -44.11
C PHE A 276 -3.26 -30.94 -43.53
N ALA A 277 -4.38 -31.63 -43.27
CA ALA A 277 -4.36 -33.01 -42.79
C ALA A 277 -3.66 -33.95 -43.79
N PHE A 278 -3.82 -33.73 -45.09
CA PHE A 278 -3.09 -34.47 -46.13
C PHE A 278 -1.59 -34.14 -46.12
N ILE A 279 -1.22 -32.85 -46.17
CA ILE A 279 0.18 -32.38 -46.16
C ILE A 279 0.90 -32.87 -44.89
N ALA A 280 0.24 -32.85 -43.74
CA ALA A 280 0.81 -33.29 -42.46
C ALA A 280 0.94 -34.82 -42.33
N ARG A 281 0.22 -35.62 -43.14
CA ARG A 281 0.29 -37.10 -43.13
C ARG A 281 1.18 -37.67 -44.23
N ALA A 282 1.41 -36.93 -45.31
CA ALA A 282 2.24 -37.38 -46.42
C ALA A 282 3.72 -37.14 -46.13
N ASP A 283 4.51 -38.21 -45.98
CA ASP A 283 5.95 -38.12 -45.69
C ASP A 283 6.72 -37.27 -46.71
N GLU A 284 6.36 -37.35 -48.00
CA GLU A 284 6.95 -36.56 -49.09
C GLU A 284 6.68 -35.04 -48.99
N ARG A 285 5.65 -34.65 -48.22
CA ARG A 285 5.22 -33.26 -47.99
C ARG A 285 5.57 -32.78 -46.58
N ARG A 286 6.36 -33.55 -45.83
CA ARG A 286 6.74 -33.24 -44.44
C ARG A 286 7.37 -31.86 -44.27
N GLU A 287 8.30 -31.48 -45.15
CA GLU A 287 8.97 -30.17 -45.12
C GLU A 287 7.97 -29.01 -45.27
N ASP A 288 6.89 -29.24 -46.04
CA ASP A 288 5.84 -28.25 -46.27
C ASP A 288 4.94 -28.10 -45.04
N ALA A 289 4.59 -29.20 -44.38
CA ALA A 289 3.86 -29.17 -43.10
C ALA A 289 4.66 -28.44 -42.02
N GLU A 290 5.95 -28.75 -41.91
CA GLU A 290 6.87 -28.17 -40.93
C GLU A 290 7.10 -26.66 -41.20
N PHE A 291 7.11 -26.22 -42.46
CA PHE A 291 7.11 -24.80 -42.82
C PHE A 291 5.84 -24.08 -42.33
N LEU A 292 4.66 -24.66 -42.59
CA LEU A 292 3.37 -24.11 -42.17
C LEU A 292 3.23 -24.07 -40.64
N TYR A 293 3.70 -25.11 -39.94
CA TYR A 293 3.81 -25.10 -38.48
C TYR A 293 4.71 -23.96 -37.98
N THR A 294 5.87 -23.78 -38.59
CA THR A 294 6.82 -22.72 -38.22
C THR A 294 6.23 -21.33 -38.45
N LEU A 295 5.55 -21.12 -39.58
CA LEU A 295 4.92 -19.84 -39.86
C LEU A 295 3.74 -19.55 -38.91
N LYS A 296 2.93 -20.58 -38.57
CA LYS A 296 1.89 -20.45 -37.54
C LYS A 296 2.49 -20.09 -36.18
N LEU A 297 3.61 -20.71 -35.80
CA LEU A 297 4.32 -20.39 -34.57
C LEU A 297 4.73 -18.91 -34.54
N CYS A 298 5.28 -18.38 -35.63
CA CYS A 298 5.65 -16.97 -35.68
C CYS A 298 4.46 -16.04 -35.42
N TYR A 299 3.25 -16.39 -35.89
CA TYR A 299 2.04 -15.63 -35.59
C TYR A 299 1.63 -15.70 -34.12
N GLU A 300 1.63 -16.89 -33.52
CA GLU A 300 1.15 -17.08 -32.14
C GLU A 300 2.14 -16.57 -31.09
N ALA A 301 3.45 -16.64 -31.38
CA ALA A 301 4.52 -16.22 -30.48
C ALA A 301 5.05 -14.80 -30.77
N GLY A 302 4.52 -14.11 -31.78
CA GLY A 302 4.94 -12.75 -32.14
C GLY A 302 6.36 -12.65 -32.71
N LEU A 303 6.81 -13.67 -33.44
CA LEU A 303 8.16 -13.72 -34.03
C LEU A 303 8.17 -13.17 -35.46
N GLY A 304 9.33 -12.66 -35.90
CA GLY A 304 9.53 -12.22 -37.29
C GLY A 304 9.30 -13.35 -38.31
N ARG A 305 8.77 -13.01 -39.49
CA ARG A 305 8.32 -13.95 -40.52
C ARG A 305 9.14 -13.88 -41.81
N THR A 306 10.38 -13.37 -41.73
CA THR A 306 11.31 -13.37 -42.86
C THR A 306 11.78 -14.79 -43.18
N PHE A 307 12.16 -15.04 -44.44
CA PHE A 307 12.61 -16.38 -44.88
C PHE A 307 13.72 -16.94 -43.98
N GLY A 308 14.77 -16.16 -43.74
CA GLY A 308 15.91 -16.61 -42.93
C GLY A 308 15.54 -16.93 -41.48
N ARG A 309 14.54 -16.25 -40.90
CA ARG A 309 14.05 -16.57 -39.56
C ARG A 309 13.24 -17.86 -39.56
N ILE A 310 12.36 -18.05 -40.55
CA ILE A 310 11.60 -19.30 -40.71
C ILE A 310 12.53 -20.48 -40.96
N GLU A 311 13.55 -20.32 -41.81
CA GLU A 311 14.56 -21.35 -42.09
C GLU A 311 15.30 -21.77 -40.81
N LYS A 312 15.80 -20.80 -40.04
CA LYS A 312 16.48 -21.07 -38.77
C LYS A 312 15.57 -21.80 -37.79
N LEU A 313 14.32 -21.35 -37.66
CA LEU A 313 13.34 -21.96 -36.76
C LEU A 313 12.95 -23.38 -37.21
N GLN A 314 12.62 -23.60 -38.48
CA GLN A 314 12.22 -24.91 -39.00
C GLN A 314 13.35 -25.93 -38.85
N LYS A 315 14.58 -25.55 -39.25
CA LYS A 315 15.77 -26.38 -39.08
C LYS A 315 16.01 -26.74 -37.63
N GLY A 316 15.82 -25.77 -36.74
CA GLY A 316 15.98 -25.97 -35.31
C GLY A 316 14.92 -26.88 -34.66
N ILE A 317 13.64 -26.66 -34.99
CA ILE A 317 12.50 -27.35 -34.37
C ILE A 317 12.35 -28.77 -34.93
N PHE A 318 12.50 -28.92 -36.25
CA PHE A 318 12.14 -30.16 -36.96
C PHE A 318 13.33 -30.88 -37.59
N GLY A 319 14.48 -30.22 -37.73
CA GLY A 319 15.65 -30.76 -38.42
C GLY A 319 15.56 -30.71 -39.96
N SER A 320 14.51 -30.10 -40.51
CA SER A 320 14.28 -29.95 -41.95
C SER A 320 14.52 -28.52 -42.42
N LEU A 321 14.77 -28.35 -43.72
CA LEU A 321 14.86 -27.03 -44.34
C LEU A 321 13.51 -26.64 -44.95
N PRO A 322 13.19 -25.34 -45.03
CA PRO A 322 12.09 -24.87 -45.86
C PRO A 322 12.20 -25.41 -47.29
N PRO A 323 11.06 -25.61 -47.98
CA PRO A 323 11.09 -25.95 -49.39
C PRO A 323 11.87 -24.88 -50.19
N ARG A 324 12.63 -25.30 -51.22
CA ARG A 324 13.51 -24.41 -52.02
C ARG A 324 12.80 -23.18 -52.60
N ASP A 325 11.51 -23.31 -52.90
CA ASP A 325 10.65 -22.21 -53.33
C ASP A 325 9.28 -22.34 -52.63
N PRO A 326 9.13 -21.78 -51.42
CA PRO A 326 7.86 -21.88 -50.67
C PRO A 326 6.73 -21.15 -51.37
N LEU A 327 7.02 -20.06 -52.10
CA LEU A 327 5.98 -19.30 -52.81
C LEU A 327 5.41 -20.07 -54.00
N ARG A 328 6.21 -20.95 -54.62
CA ARG A 328 5.73 -21.87 -55.64
C ARG A 328 5.09 -23.13 -55.05
N ARG A 329 5.79 -23.82 -54.14
CA ARG A 329 5.35 -25.13 -53.59
C ARG A 329 4.18 -25.02 -52.61
N LEU A 330 4.11 -23.92 -51.88
CA LEU A 330 3.06 -23.57 -50.92
C LEU A 330 2.30 -22.31 -51.35
N GLY A 331 2.27 -21.98 -52.64
CA GLY A 331 1.63 -20.75 -53.14
C GLY A 331 0.14 -20.63 -52.81
N THR A 332 -0.55 -21.76 -52.61
CA THR A 332 -1.94 -21.82 -52.12
C THR A 332 -2.07 -21.59 -50.62
N TRP A 333 -0.97 -21.55 -49.87
CA TRP A 333 -0.93 -21.33 -48.43
C TRP A 333 -0.36 -19.95 -48.06
N VAL A 334 0.75 -19.58 -48.68
CA VAL A 334 1.55 -18.43 -48.26
C VAL A 334 1.72 -17.39 -49.36
N TYR A 335 1.95 -16.14 -48.96
CA TYR A 335 2.32 -15.02 -49.85
C TYR A 335 3.32 -14.10 -49.15
N LEU A 336 3.93 -13.16 -49.89
CA LEU A 336 4.80 -12.14 -49.31
C LEU A 336 4.03 -10.84 -49.02
N SER A 337 4.25 -10.29 -47.83
CA SER A 337 3.88 -8.91 -47.47
C SER A 337 5.15 -8.18 -47.01
N GLY A 338 5.70 -7.34 -47.90
CA GLY A 338 7.07 -6.83 -47.73
C GLY A 338 8.08 -7.97 -47.77
N GLN A 339 8.92 -8.09 -46.73
CA GLN A 339 9.90 -9.17 -46.58
C GLN A 339 9.38 -10.37 -45.76
N ASP A 340 8.14 -10.29 -45.25
CA ASP A 340 7.55 -11.31 -44.39
C ASP A 340 6.67 -12.29 -45.18
N TYR A 341 6.73 -13.56 -44.81
CA TYR A 341 5.72 -14.53 -45.19
C TYR A 341 4.41 -14.29 -44.44
N ALA A 342 3.31 -14.39 -45.18
CA ALA A 342 1.98 -14.12 -44.70
C ALA A 342 1.01 -15.25 -45.08
N MET A 343 -0.01 -15.44 -44.25
CA MET A 343 -1.12 -16.37 -44.50
C MET A 343 -2.46 -15.67 -44.22
N HIS A 344 -3.48 -16.04 -45.01
CA HIS A 344 -4.85 -15.68 -44.68
C HIS A 344 -5.35 -16.44 -43.45
N ASP A 345 -6.30 -15.86 -42.73
CA ASP A 345 -6.79 -16.41 -41.45
C ASP A 345 -7.33 -17.84 -41.57
N ALA A 346 -8.11 -18.16 -42.62
CA ALA A 346 -8.61 -19.53 -42.82
C ALA A 346 -7.49 -20.59 -42.90
N ARG A 347 -6.36 -20.24 -43.52
CA ARG A 347 -5.20 -21.14 -43.67
C ARG A 347 -4.47 -21.31 -42.34
N LYS A 348 -4.29 -20.21 -41.62
CA LYS A 348 -3.68 -20.23 -40.27
C LYS A 348 -4.53 -21.03 -39.29
N ASP A 349 -5.85 -20.85 -39.30
CA ASP A 349 -6.78 -21.51 -38.37
C ASP A 349 -6.90 -23.02 -38.66
N ALA A 350 -6.73 -23.44 -39.92
CA ALA A 350 -6.71 -24.85 -40.33
C ALA A 350 -5.48 -25.62 -39.84
N ILE A 351 -4.35 -24.94 -39.62
CA ILE A 351 -3.13 -25.57 -39.07
C ILE A 351 -3.33 -25.81 -37.57
N LYS A 352 -3.31 -27.06 -37.11
CA LYS A 352 -3.41 -27.41 -35.68
C LYS A 352 -2.11 -28.03 -35.17
N PHE A 353 -1.56 -27.49 -34.09
CA PHE A 353 -0.44 -28.14 -33.40
C PHE A 353 -0.98 -29.31 -32.59
N ASN A 354 -0.44 -30.51 -32.82
CA ASN A 354 -0.65 -31.64 -31.91
C ASN A 354 0.42 -31.61 -30.79
N ASP A 355 0.24 -32.43 -29.76
CA ASP A 355 1.13 -32.45 -28.59
C ASP A 355 2.59 -32.74 -28.95
N HIS A 356 2.83 -33.62 -29.94
CA HIS A 356 4.19 -33.95 -30.41
C HIS A 356 4.88 -32.74 -31.06
N VAL A 357 4.17 -32.04 -31.95
CA VAL A 357 4.68 -30.83 -32.61
C VAL A 357 4.88 -29.72 -31.58
N MET A 358 3.95 -29.54 -30.65
CA MET A 358 4.06 -28.54 -29.60
C MET A 358 5.27 -28.80 -28.70
N LEU A 359 5.51 -30.06 -28.32
CA LEU A 359 6.67 -30.46 -27.52
C LEU A 359 7.99 -30.15 -28.25
N LYS A 360 8.09 -30.41 -29.56
CA LYS A 360 9.26 -30.02 -30.37
C LYS A 360 9.47 -28.51 -30.38
N ILE A 361 8.39 -27.75 -30.63
CA ILE A 361 8.42 -26.29 -30.67
C ILE A 361 8.91 -25.73 -29.35
N VAL A 362 8.27 -26.12 -28.24
CA VAL A 362 8.59 -25.59 -26.91
C VAL A 362 10.00 -25.99 -26.48
N ASN A 363 10.42 -27.23 -26.72
CA ASN A 363 11.79 -27.68 -26.42
C ASN A 363 12.84 -26.86 -27.17
N TYR A 364 12.61 -26.57 -28.47
CA TYR A 364 13.54 -25.75 -29.24
C TYR A 364 13.56 -24.30 -28.75
N LEU A 365 12.39 -23.69 -28.53
CA LEU A 365 12.29 -22.31 -28.06
C LEU A 365 12.96 -22.12 -26.70
N VAL A 366 12.77 -23.07 -25.78
CA VAL A 366 13.35 -23.04 -24.45
C VAL A 366 14.86 -23.33 -24.50
N GLY A 367 15.29 -24.31 -25.30
CA GLY A 367 16.70 -24.65 -25.48
C GLY A 367 17.53 -23.56 -26.16
N ASN A 368 16.89 -22.73 -26.99
CA ASN A 368 17.52 -21.64 -27.74
C ASN A 368 16.95 -20.26 -27.35
N PHE A 369 16.48 -20.13 -26.11
CA PHE A 369 15.66 -19.01 -25.65
C PHE A 369 16.22 -17.63 -26.00
N ARG A 370 17.50 -17.38 -25.72
CA ARG A 370 18.14 -16.09 -26.00
C ARG A 370 18.20 -15.75 -27.49
N ASP A 371 18.31 -16.75 -28.36
CA ASP A 371 18.45 -16.55 -29.81
C ASP A 371 17.12 -16.32 -30.52
N VAL A 372 16.01 -16.74 -29.89
CA VAL A 372 14.67 -16.66 -30.48
C VAL A 372 13.86 -15.48 -29.94
N LEU A 373 14.32 -14.83 -28.86
CA LEU A 373 13.63 -13.68 -28.27
C LEU A 373 13.37 -12.58 -29.32
N PRO A 374 12.17 -12.00 -29.34
CA PRO A 374 11.89 -10.82 -30.12
C PRO A 374 12.46 -9.56 -29.46
N ALA A 375 12.67 -8.50 -30.24
CA ALA A 375 13.27 -7.25 -29.76
C ALA A 375 12.25 -6.30 -29.11
N GLU A 376 11.00 -6.29 -29.60
CA GLU A 376 9.99 -5.32 -29.19
C GLU A 376 9.18 -5.79 -27.96
N ASN A 377 8.86 -4.87 -27.05
CA ASN A 377 8.15 -5.19 -25.80
C ASN A 377 6.79 -5.88 -26.00
N ASN A 378 6.04 -5.50 -27.05
CA ASN A 378 4.76 -6.12 -27.41
C ASN A 378 4.92 -7.57 -27.91
N GLN A 379 5.98 -7.83 -28.68
CA GLN A 379 6.34 -9.15 -29.16
C GLN A 379 6.85 -10.01 -28.01
N ILE A 380 7.66 -9.45 -27.11
CA ILE A 380 8.13 -10.13 -25.89
C ILE A 380 6.95 -10.55 -25.01
N TYR A 381 5.95 -9.67 -24.83
CA TYR A 381 4.72 -10.00 -24.13
C TYR A 381 3.95 -11.15 -24.81
N SER A 382 3.82 -11.10 -26.15
CA SER A 382 3.13 -12.14 -26.94
C SER A 382 3.87 -13.48 -26.86
N PHE A 383 5.20 -13.45 -26.92
CA PHE A 383 6.06 -14.60 -26.74
C PHE A 383 5.91 -15.22 -25.34
N GLY A 384 5.88 -14.37 -24.30
CA GLY A 384 5.56 -14.78 -22.93
C GLY A 384 4.19 -15.45 -22.85
N MET A 385 3.15 -14.82 -23.41
CA MET A 385 1.79 -15.38 -23.42
C MET A 385 1.70 -16.73 -24.14
N PHE A 386 2.41 -16.89 -25.26
CA PHE A 386 2.49 -18.16 -25.97
C PHE A 386 3.10 -19.26 -25.09
N LEU A 387 4.26 -19.02 -24.49
CA LEU A 387 4.90 -19.99 -23.60
C LEU A 387 4.04 -20.28 -22.36
N GLY A 388 3.36 -19.27 -21.80
CA GLY A 388 2.45 -19.46 -20.67
C GLY A 388 1.26 -20.35 -20.99
N LYS A 389 0.65 -20.21 -22.18
CA LYS A 389 -0.44 -21.07 -22.68
C LYS A 389 -0.02 -22.52 -22.93
N HIS A 390 1.28 -22.75 -23.01
CA HIS A 390 1.88 -24.05 -23.30
C HIS A 390 2.85 -24.49 -22.20
N VAL A 391 2.69 -23.96 -20.98
CA VAL A 391 3.59 -24.22 -19.85
C VAL A 391 3.69 -25.69 -19.50
N GLN A 392 2.65 -26.49 -19.78
CA GLN A 392 2.66 -27.94 -19.57
C GLN A 392 3.72 -28.68 -20.42
N PHE A 393 4.12 -28.10 -21.56
CA PHE A 393 5.14 -28.65 -22.46
C PHE A 393 6.55 -28.10 -22.18
N VAL A 394 6.68 -27.13 -21.28
CA VAL A 394 7.98 -26.54 -20.95
C VAL A 394 8.79 -27.56 -20.12
N PRO A 395 10.04 -27.87 -20.51
CA PRO A 395 10.93 -28.73 -19.73
C PRO A 395 11.06 -28.25 -18.29
N ARG A 396 11.09 -29.18 -17.34
CA ARG A 396 11.22 -28.88 -15.91
C ARG A 396 12.54 -29.48 -15.42
N ASP A 397 13.34 -28.68 -14.71
CA ASP A 397 14.55 -29.16 -14.04
C ASP A 397 14.20 -29.60 -12.62
N THR A 398 14.94 -30.58 -12.09
CA THR A 398 14.80 -31.03 -10.69
C THR A 398 15.03 -29.91 -9.66
N SER A 399 15.81 -28.87 -10.02
CA SER A 399 16.08 -27.70 -9.18
C SER A 399 15.07 -26.56 -9.33
N GLN A 400 14.25 -26.55 -10.39
CA GLN A 400 13.28 -25.49 -10.71
C GLN A 400 11.99 -26.12 -11.27
N PRO A 401 10.99 -26.43 -10.43
CA PRO A 401 9.80 -27.20 -10.83
C PRO A 401 8.84 -26.44 -11.77
N PHE A 402 9.14 -25.19 -12.11
CA PHE A 402 8.26 -24.27 -12.83
C PHE A 402 8.77 -23.92 -14.24
N LEU A 403 10.03 -23.51 -14.36
CA LEU A 403 10.67 -23.08 -15.61
C LEU A 403 12.17 -23.40 -15.59
N PRO A 404 12.81 -23.67 -16.74
CA PRO A 404 14.26 -23.79 -16.82
C PRO A 404 14.97 -22.52 -16.39
N ALA A 405 16.18 -22.66 -15.85
CA ALA A 405 16.92 -21.55 -15.24
C ALA A 405 17.14 -20.36 -16.19
N SER A 406 17.36 -20.61 -17.48
CA SER A 406 17.55 -19.56 -18.50
C SER A 406 16.29 -18.71 -18.73
N VAL A 407 15.13 -19.36 -18.84
CA VAL A 407 13.83 -18.72 -19.03
C VAL A 407 13.42 -17.98 -17.76
N TYR A 408 13.58 -18.64 -16.61
CA TYR A 408 13.26 -18.04 -15.32
C TYR A 408 14.18 -16.85 -14.99
N GLY A 409 15.46 -16.90 -15.39
CA GLY A 409 16.39 -15.77 -15.31
C GLY A 409 15.86 -14.54 -16.06
N PHE A 410 15.46 -14.72 -17.32
CA PHE A 410 14.92 -13.63 -18.14
C PHE A 410 13.58 -13.10 -17.61
N MET A 411 12.72 -13.98 -17.08
CA MET A 411 11.47 -13.60 -16.42
C MET A 411 11.72 -12.62 -15.26
N LYS A 412 12.83 -12.74 -14.52
CA LYS A 412 13.17 -11.79 -13.46
C LYS A 412 13.64 -10.42 -13.97
N GLU A 413 14.11 -10.36 -15.22
CA GLU A 413 14.69 -9.15 -15.82
C GLU A 413 13.70 -8.39 -16.72
N ASN A 414 12.69 -9.07 -17.29
CA ASN A 414 11.77 -8.48 -18.25
C ASN A 414 10.29 -8.55 -17.82
N ARG A 415 9.73 -7.42 -17.35
CA ARG A 415 8.34 -7.35 -16.89
C ARG A 415 7.29 -7.71 -17.94
N TYR A 416 7.54 -7.42 -19.22
CA TYR A 416 6.58 -7.64 -20.30
C TYR A 416 6.42 -9.12 -20.60
N PHE A 417 7.54 -9.84 -20.66
CA PHE A 417 7.55 -11.30 -20.77
C PHE A 417 6.80 -11.92 -19.59
N THR A 418 7.12 -11.48 -18.37
CA THR A 418 6.61 -12.04 -17.12
C THR A 418 5.10 -11.86 -16.96
N MET A 419 4.60 -10.66 -17.27
CA MET A 419 3.17 -10.37 -17.31
C MET A 419 2.45 -11.21 -18.38
N GLY A 420 3.01 -11.27 -19.60
CA GLY A 420 2.45 -12.07 -20.69
C GLY A 420 2.40 -13.55 -20.36
N PHE A 421 3.50 -14.09 -19.82
CA PHE A 421 3.62 -15.47 -19.37
C PHE A 421 2.62 -15.81 -18.27
N GLY A 422 2.46 -14.95 -17.26
CA GLY A 422 1.43 -15.08 -16.24
C GLY A 422 0.02 -15.15 -16.82
N GLN A 423 -0.30 -14.24 -17.74
CA GLN A 423 -1.61 -14.20 -18.38
C GLN A 423 -1.88 -15.42 -19.28
N GLY A 424 -0.84 -15.92 -19.95
CA GLY A 424 -0.90 -17.17 -20.70
C GLY A 424 -1.18 -18.37 -19.80
N ALA A 425 -0.40 -18.50 -18.71
CA ALA A 425 -0.59 -19.57 -17.72
C ALA A 425 -1.99 -19.51 -17.08
N GLY A 426 -2.51 -18.31 -16.80
CA GLY A 426 -3.85 -18.12 -16.24
C GLY A 426 -4.96 -18.65 -17.14
N SER A 427 -4.79 -18.59 -18.46
CA SER A 427 -5.80 -19.05 -19.41
C SER A 427 -5.99 -20.57 -19.44
N ILE A 428 -5.01 -21.33 -18.96
CA ILE A 428 -5.06 -22.80 -18.88
C ILE A 428 -4.91 -23.31 -17.45
N PHE A 429 -4.80 -22.43 -16.44
CA PHE A 429 -4.42 -22.80 -15.08
C PHE A 429 -5.29 -23.93 -14.51
N LEU A 430 -6.61 -23.84 -14.69
CA LEU A 430 -7.57 -24.83 -14.18
C LEU A 430 -7.52 -26.18 -14.91
N SER A 431 -6.94 -26.25 -16.11
CA SER A 431 -6.76 -27.50 -16.86
C SER A 431 -5.38 -28.13 -16.67
N LEU A 432 -4.49 -27.48 -15.92
CA LEU A 432 -3.18 -28.03 -15.58
C LEU A 432 -3.27 -29.16 -14.54
N ASP A 433 -2.28 -30.04 -14.55
CA ASP A 433 -2.10 -31.03 -13.49
C ASP A 433 -1.83 -30.37 -12.13
N GLU A 434 -2.20 -31.06 -11.04
CA GLU A 434 -2.05 -30.52 -9.67
C GLU A 434 -0.59 -30.15 -9.34
N PRO A 435 0.44 -30.95 -9.69
CA PRO A 435 1.84 -30.54 -9.48
C PRO A 435 2.21 -29.20 -10.11
N LEU A 436 1.75 -28.92 -11.34
CA LEU A 436 2.05 -27.67 -12.03
C LEU A 436 1.22 -26.50 -11.49
N GLN A 437 -0.05 -26.73 -11.11
CA GLN A 437 -0.84 -25.73 -10.40
C GLN A 437 -0.14 -25.32 -9.10
N GLN A 438 0.34 -26.28 -8.31
CA GLN A 438 1.11 -26.00 -7.09
C GLN A 438 2.45 -25.31 -7.38
N GLY A 439 3.14 -25.70 -8.46
CA GLY A 439 4.35 -25.05 -8.93
C GLY A 439 4.14 -23.56 -9.27
N ILE A 440 3.05 -23.25 -9.96
CA ILE A 440 2.61 -21.87 -10.26
C ILE A 440 2.24 -21.13 -8.97
N LEU A 441 1.44 -21.73 -8.09
CA LEU A 441 1.01 -21.10 -6.84
C LEU A 441 2.18 -20.80 -5.90
N ARG A 442 3.27 -21.58 -5.91
CA ARG A 442 4.50 -21.24 -5.16
C ARG A 442 5.21 -20.00 -5.68
N ARG A 443 4.96 -19.60 -6.93
CA ARG A 443 5.57 -18.42 -7.56
C ARG A 443 4.77 -17.15 -7.31
N VAL A 444 3.48 -17.25 -6.97
CA VAL A 444 2.58 -16.07 -6.89
C VAL A 444 2.92 -15.10 -5.76
N GLU A 445 3.68 -15.54 -4.76
CA GLU A 445 4.16 -14.66 -3.69
C GLU A 445 5.53 -14.02 -3.98
N VAL A 446 6.24 -14.50 -5.01
CA VAL A 446 7.61 -14.07 -5.35
C VAL A 446 7.60 -13.22 -6.61
N ASP A 447 6.93 -13.67 -7.66
CA ASP A 447 6.93 -13.02 -8.98
C ASP A 447 5.66 -12.16 -9.14
N ILE A 448 5.74 -10.89 -8.70
CA ILE A 448 4.60 -9.95 -8.62
C ILE A 448 3.93 -9.75 -9.98
N GLU A 449 4.70 -9.40 -11.02
CA GLU A 449 4.16 -9.15 -12.38
C GLU A 449 3.56 -10.41 -13.02
N PHE A 450 4.11 -11.59 -12.72
CA PHE A 450 3.57 -12.86 -13.18
C PHE A 450 2.21 -13.12 -12.53
N THR A 451 2.14 -12.90 -11.22
CA THR A 451 0.91 -13.03 -10.44
C THR A 451 -0.17 -12.10 -10.96
N ARG A 452 0.22 -10.85 -11.26
CA ARG A 452 -0.68 -9.88 -11.85
C ARG A 452 -1.25 -10.36 -13.18
N GLY A 453 -0.41 -10.88 -14.08
CA GLY A 453 -0.84 -11.44 -15.36
C GLY A 453 -1.77 -12.66 -15.19
N LEU A 454 -1.41 -13.57 -14.28
CA LEU A 454 -2.22 -14.74 -13.92
C LEU A 454 -3.61 -14.33 -13.45
N CYS A 455 -3.68 -13.42 -12.47
CA CYS A 455 -4.93 -12.93 -11.90
C CYS A 455 -5.75 -12.10 -12.90
N GLU A 456 -5.10 -11.36 -13.81
CA GLU A 456 -5.79 -10.60 -14.86
C GLU A 456 -6.60 -11.51 -15.77
N ASN A 457 -6.06 -12.69 -16.12
CA ASN A 457 -6.80 -13.67 -16.90
C ASN A 457 -7.95 -14.30 -16.10
N LEU A 458 -7.66 -14.75 -14.87
CA LEU A 458 -8.65 -15.41 -14.01
C LEU A 458 -9.82 -14.48 -13.67
N GLY A 459 -9.55 -13.21 -13.37
CA GLY A 459 -10.56 -12.21 -13.05
C GLY A 459 -11.40 -11.80 -14.27
N SER A 460 -10.76 -11.54 -15.42
CA SER A 460 -11.47 -11.15 -16.65
C SER A 460 -12.40 -12.22 -17.19
N ASN A 461 -12.08 -13.50 -16.98
CA ASN A 461 -12.88 -14.65 -17.41
C ASN A 461 -13.77 -15.22 -16.30
N PHE A 462 -13.84 -14.57 -15.13
CA PHE A 462 -14.46 -15.16 -13.93
C PHE A 462 -15.93 -15.56 -14.13
N SER A 463 -16.70 -14.77 -14.89
CA SER A 463 -18.11 -15.04 -15.20
C SER A 463 -18.32 -16.21 -16.17
N LEU A 464 -17.28 -16.62 -16.90
CA LEU A 464 -17.34 -17.70 -17.90
C LEU A 464 -17.07 -19.08 -17.27
N PHE A 465 -16.46 -19.12 -16.09
CA PHE A 465 -16.24 -20.36 -15.36
C PHE A 465 -17.53 -20.85 -14.70
N ASP A 466 -17.66 -22.17 -14.55
CA ASP A 466 -18.70 -22.77 -13.72
C ASP A 466 -18.52 -22.42 -12.23
N SER A 467 -19.56 -22.71 -11.43
CA SER A 467 -19.57 -22.38 -10.00
C SER A 467 -18.48 -23.08 -9.19
N GLU A 468 -18.03 -24.27 -9.61
CA GLU A 468 -16.97 -25.01 -8.93
C GLU A 468 -15.63 -24.30 -9.11
N ASN A 469 -15.31 -23.95 -10.35
CA ASN A 469 -14.10 -23.23 -10.73
C ASN A 469 -14.08 -21.80 -10.18
N GLN A 470 -15.22 -21.10 -10.16
CA GLN A 470 -15.37 -19.82 -9.45
C GLN A 470 -15.04 -19.97 -7.96
N GLY A 471 -15.55 -21.02 -7.31
CA GLY A 471 -15.26 -21.34 -5.92
C GLY A 471 -13.78 -21.62 -5.67
N LYS A 472 -13.11 -22.39 -6.54
CA LYS A 472 -11.67 -22.66 -6.49
C LYS A 472 -10.87 -21.37 -6.60
N ILE A 473 -11.17 -20.51 -7.60
CA ILE A 473 -10.49 -19.23 -7.80
C ILE A 473 -10.60 -18.33 -6.56
N LEU A 474 -11.80 -18.16 -6.01
CA LEU A 474 -11.98 -17.35 -4.79
C LEU A 474 -11.31 -17.97 -3.57
N GLY A 475 -11.21 -19.31 -3.50
CA GLY A 475 -10.47 -20.02 -2.46
C GLY A 475 -8.97 -19.69 -2.45
N MET A 476 -8.39 -19.49 -3.63
CA MET A 476 -6.96 -19.15 -3.80
C MET A 476 -6.59 -17.74 -3.32
N THR A 477 -7.55 -16.89 -2.94
CA THR A 477 -7.25 -15.60 -2.27
C THR A 477 -6.47 -15.77 -0.95
N THR A 478 -6.38 -16.99 -0.43
CA THR A 478 -5.56 -17.35 0.74
C THR A 478 -4.14 -17.79 0.40
N SER A 479 -3.83 -18.02 -0.89
CA SER A 479 -2.53 -18.51 -1.36
C SER A 479 -1.41 -17.49 -1.24
N GLY A 480 -1.74 -16.20 -1.12
CA GLY A 480 -0.75 -15.16 -0.87
C GLY A 480 -1.24 -13.73 -1.09
N LEU A 481 -0.47 -12.78 -0.55
CA LEU A 481 -0.80 -11.35 -0.59
C LEU A 481 -0.92 -10.80 -2.02
N PRO A 482 0.05 -11.03 -2.95
CA PRO A 482 -0.08 -10.50 -4.31
C PRO A 482 -1.24 -11.12 -5.08
N PHE A 483 -1.49 -12.42 -4.92
CA PHE A 483 -2.60 -13.10 -5.60
C PHE A 483 -3.95 -12.53 -5.17
N ALA A 484 -4.17 -12.40 -3.85
CA ALA A 484 -5.39 -11.80 -3.31
C ALA A 484 -5.59 -10.38 -3.86
N ARG A 485 -4.53 -9.56 -3.82
CA ARG A 485 -4.57 -8.18 -4.32
C ARG A 485 -4.92 -8.09 -5.80
N TYR A 486 -4.19 -8.81 -6.67
CA TYR A 486 -4.38 -8.67 -8.11
C TYR A 486 -5.61 -9.40 -8.65
N LEU A 487 -6.07 -10.47 -7.98
CA LEU A 487 -7.38 -11.05 -8.29
C LEU A 487 -8.49 -10.08 -7.91
N GLY A 488 -8.36 -9.40 -6.77
CA GLY A 488 -9.25 -8.30 -6.37
C GLY A 488 -9.26 -7.20 -7.42
N GLU A 489 -8.08 -6.72 -7.86
CA GLU A 489 -7.95 -5.68 -8.90
C GLU A 489 -8.69 -6.07 -10.17
N SER A 490 -8.43 -7.28 -10.68
CA SER A 490 -9.08 -7.74 -11.91
C SER A 490 -10.59 -7.95 -11.74
N LEU A 491 -11.06 -8.51 -10.63
CA LEU A 491 -12.50 -8.61 -10.37
C LEU A 491 -13.17 -7.24 -10.17
N GLY A 492 -12.44 -6.27 -9.61
CA GLY A 492 -12.92 -4.91 -9.39
C GLY A 492 -13.20 -4.17 -10.70
N THR A 493 -12.37 -4.35 -11.73
CA THR A 493 -12.58 -3.73 -13.05
C THR A 493 -13.80 -4.31 -13.79
N HIS A 494 -14.24 -5.53 -13.43
CA HIS A 494 -15.41 -6.20 -14.01
C HIS A 494 -16.61 -6.26 -13.07
N PHE A 495 -16.50 -5.78 -11.83
CA PHE A 495 -17.46 -6.11 -10.76
C PHE A 495 -18.91 -5.79 -11.11
N PHE A 496 -19.17 -4.60 -11.64
CA PHE A 496 -20.54 -4.15 -11.95
C PHE A 496 -21.16 -4.86 -13.15
N SER A 497 -20.36 -5.53 -13.98
CA SER A 497 -20.85 -6.42 -15.05
C SER A 497 -21.23 -7.82 -14.55
N LEU A 498 -20.86 -8.18 -13.31
CA LEU A 498 -21.12 -9.50 -12.75
C LEU A 498 -22.57 -9.64 -12.24
N PRO A 499 -23.17 -10.83 -12.37
CA PRO A 499 -24.43 -11.16 -11.71
C PRO A 499 -24.44 -10.82 -10.22
N LEU A 500 -25.59 -10.38 -9.68
CA LEU A 500 -25.74 -9.94 -8.28
C LEU A 500 -25.19 -10.97 -7.28
N LYS A 501 -25.52 -12.26 -7.48
CA LYS A 501 -25.03 -13.36 -6.63
C LYS A 501 -23.50 -13.44 -6.56
N LEU A 502 -22.80 -13.19 -7.67
CA LEU A 502 -21.33 -13.17 -7.70
C LEU A 502 -20.79 -11.90 -7.03
N ARG A 503 -21.43 -10.75 -7.24
CA ARG A 503 -21.07 -9.49 -6.54
C ARG A 503 -21.17 -9.61 -5.03
N GLU A 504 -22.21 -10.28 -4.53
CA GLU A 504 -22.42 -10.57 -3.11
C GLU A 504 -21.35 -11.51 -2.55
N GLU A 505 -21.05 -12.60 -3.25
CA GLU A 505 -20.01 -13.56 -2.85
C GLU A 505 -18.61 -12.90 -2.82
N ILE A 506 -18.25 -12.14 -3.86
CA ILE A 506 -16.99 -11.38 -3.91
C ILE A 506 -16.93 -10.39 -2.74
N SER A 507 -18.02 -9.67 -2.48
CA SER A 507 -18.08 -8.73 -1.35
C SER A 507 -17.99 -9.42 0.01
N ARG A 508 -18.52 -10.64 0.14
CA ARG A 508 -18.39 -11.46 1.35
C ARG A 508 -16.95 -11.94 1.56
N ARG A 509 -16.23 -12.26 0.48
CA ARG A 509 -14.80 -12.62 0.53
C ARG A 509 -13.91 -11.42 0.86
N ALA A 510 -14.18 -10.26 0.27
CA ALA A 510 -13.46 -9.01 0.53
C ALA A 510 -13.50 -8.62 2.01
N ARG A 511 -14.66 -8.77 2.67
CA ARG A 511 -14.82 -8.53 4.11
C ARG A 511 -13.97 -9.43 5.03
N LYS A 512 -13.30 -10.45 4.49
CA LYS A 512 -12.46 -11.39 5.25
C LYS A 512 -11.00 -11.39 4.82
N ASN A 513 -10.64 -10.58 3.83
CA ASN A 513 -9.30 -10.60 3.25
C ASN A 513 -8.88 -9.19 2.86
N VAL A 514 -7.96 -8.65 3.65
CA VAL A 514 -7.40 -7.29 3.55
C VAL A 514 -6.96 -6.96 2.13
N GLN A 515 -6.18 -7.83 1.51
CA GLN A 515 -5.52 -7.56 0.23
C GLN A 515 -6.50 -7.76 -0.93
N PHE A 516 -7.42 -8.71 -0.81
CA PHE A 516 -8.52 -8.86 -1.76
C PHE A 516 -9.47 -7.66 -1.73
N SER A 517 -9.75 -7.07 -0.55
CA SER A 517 -10.58 -5.86 -0.44
C SER A 517 -9.91 -4.64 -1.05
N ASP A 518 -8.63 -4.40 -0.71
CA ASP A 518 -7.81 -3.35 -1.32
C ASP A 518 -7.72 -3.52 -2.84
N GLY A 519 -7.43 -4.73 -3.32
CA GLY A 519 -7.46 -5.07 -4.74
C GLY A 519 -8.80 -4.74 -5.41
N LEU A 520 -9.92 -5.17 -4.81
CA LEU A 520 -11.25 -4.90 -5.33
C LEU A 520 -11.51 -3.39 -5.47
N GLY A 521 -11.08 -2.62 -4.46
CA GLY A 521 -11.08 -1.16 -4.51
C GLY A 521 -10.23 -0.61 -5.65
N MET A 522 -9.00 -1.13 -5.86
CA MET A 522 -8.10 -0.71 -6.95
C MET A 522 -8.76 -0.85 -8.32
N GLY A 523 -9.39 -1.99 -8.59
CA GLY A 523 -10.08 -2.23 -9.84
C GLY A 523 -11.28 -1.31 -10.05
N MET A 524 -12.12 -1.15 -9.02
CA MET A 524 -13.29 -0.26 -9.07
C MET A 524 -12.89 1.20 -9.21
N GLY A 525 -11.86 1.65 -8.50
CA GLY A 525 -11.31 3.00 -8.59
C GLY A 525 -10.80 3.30 -10.00
N TYR A 526 -10.16 2.32 -10.63
CA TYR A 526 -9.63 2.46 -11.99
C TYR A 526 -10.75 2.72 -13.02
N ILE A 527 -11.87 2.00 -12.92
CA ILE A 527 -13.01 2.14 -13.82
C ILE A 527 -14.00 3.23 -13.39
N MET A 528 -13.84 3.83 -12.21
CA MET A 528 -14.79 4.78 -11.61
C MET A 528 -15.25 5.91 -12.56
N PRO A 529 -14.39 6.52 -13.40
CA PRO A 529 -14.83 7.55 -14.34
C PRO A 529 -15.83 7.08 -15.41
N LEU A 530 -15.99 5.76 -15.58
CA LEU A 530 -16.84 5.11 -16.58
C LEU A 530 -18.17 4.61 -16.00
N LEU A 531 -18.32 4.70 -14.68
CA LEU A 531 -19.53 4.30 -13.96
C LEU A 531 -20.55 5.46 -13.97
N ASP A 532 -21.84 5.12 -14.10
CA ASP A 532 -22.92 6.08 -13.86
C ASP A 532 -22.99 6.50 -12.37
N GLU A 533 -23.77 7.55 -12.07
CA GLU A 533 -23.83 8.10 -10.71
C GLU A 533 -24.33 7.10 -9.66
N ASN A 534 -25.26 6.20 -10.00
CA ASN A 534 -25.79 5.23 -9.04
C ASN A 534 -24.70 4.21 -8.66
N LEU A 535 -23.97 3.70 -9.65
CA LEU A 535 -22.90 2.74 -9.41
C LEU A 535 -21.68 3.37 -8.73
N ARG A 536 -21.40 4.64 -9.03
CA ARG A 536 -20.40 5.43 -8.27
C ARG A 536 -20.82 5.56 -6.80
N GLN A 537 -22.09 5.89 -6.54
CA GLN A 537 -22.62 5.97 -5.17
C GLN A 537 -22.55 4.64 -4.43
N ASP A 538 -22.87 3.52 -5.09
CA ASP A 538 -22.73 2.18 -4.50
C ASP A 538 -21.28 1.86 -4.11
N ALA A 539 -20.31 2.23 -4.96
CA ALA A 539 -18.89 2.07 -4.65
C ALA A 539 -18.46 2.94 -3.44
N PHE A 540 -18.87 4.20 -3.39
CA PHE A 540 -18.55 5.08 -2.26
C PHE A 540 -19.24 4.63 -0.96
N LYS A 541 -20.47 4.14 -1.02
CA LYS A 541 -21.17 3.58 0.14
C LYS A 541 -20.44 2.36 0.72
N LYS A 542 -19.83 1.54 -0.13
CA LYS A 542 -18.97 0.43 0.33
C LYS A 542 -17.69 0.95 1.01
N ALA A 543 -17.11 2.02 0.48
CA ALA A 543 -15.91 2.65 1.05
C ALA A 543 -16.14 3.21 2.47
N GLU A 544 -17.34 3.65 2.81
CA GLU A 544 -17.66 4.16 4.16
C GLU A 544 -17.38 3.16 5.30
N ASN A 545 -17.35 1.84 5.02
CA ASN A 545 -17.27 0.79 6.04
C ASN A 545 -16.10 -0.19 5.82
N ASP A 546 -15.19 0.10 4.90
CA ASP A 546 -14.08 -0.80 4.55
C ASP A 546 -12.83 0.00 4.21
N SER A 547 -11.96 0.20 5.21
CA SER A 547 -10.71 0.98 5.09
C SER A 547 -9.82 0.53 3.93
N GLU A 548 -9.75 -0.78 3.71
CA GLU A 548 -8.83 -1.36 2.73
C GLU A 548 -9.38 -1.16 1.32
N PHE A 549 -10.69 -1.41 1.13
CA PHE A 549 -11.38 -1.08 -0.11
C PHE A 549 -11.27 0.41 -0.46
N THR A 550 -11.41 1.31 0.52
CA THR A 550 -11.32 2.76 0.33
C THR A 550 -9.94 3.21 -0.11
N ARG A 551 -8.89 2.64 0.49
CA ARG A 551 -7.52 2.83 0.02
C ARG A 551 -7.34 2.35 -1.42
N GLY A 552 -7.84 1.15 -1.71
CA GLY A 552 -7.83 0.60 -3.06
C GLY A 552 -8.51 1.54 -4.06
N LEU A 553 -9.68 2.07 -3.70
CA LEU A 553 -10.45 3.00 -4.52
C LEU A 553 -9.65 4.26 -4.88
N GLY A 554 -9.01 4.87 -3.87
CA GLY A 554 -8.11 6.01 -4.07
C GLY A 554 -6.94 5.66 -5.00
N TYR A 555 -6.33 4.49 -4.82
CA TYR A 555 -5.24 4.02 -5.68
C TYR A 555 -5.67 3.87 -7.14
N GLY A 556 -6.81 3.21 -7.39
CA GLY A 556 -7.34 2.98 -8.73
C GLY A 556 -7.58 4.29 -9.48
N LEU A 557 -8.22 5.25 -8.79
CA LEU A 557 -8.45 6.60 -9.31
C LEU A 557 -7.13 7.34 -9.58
N GLY A 558 -6.17 7.26 -8.65
CA GLY A 558 -4.85 7.89 -8.80
C GLY A 558 -4.09 7.35 -10.01
N ARG A 559 -4.16 6.03 -10.24
CA ARG A 559 -3.52 5.38 -11.40
C ARG A 559 -4.15 5.81 -12.73
N ASN A 560 -5.44 6.13 -12.75
CA ASN A 560 -6.17 6.60 -13.93
C ASN A 560 -6.26 8.15 -14.00
N PHE A 561 -5.62 8.86 -13.07
CA PHE A 561 -5.84 10.30 -12.84
C PHE A 561 -5.70 11.19 -14.09
N PRO A 562 -4.71 10.99 -15.00
CA PRO A 562 -4.61 11.79 -16.22
C PRO A 562 -5.90 11.80 -17.05
N SER A 563 -6.56 10.64 -17.17
CA SER A 563 -7.76 10.43 -17.99
C SER A 563 -9.07 10.88 -17.32
N ILE A 564 -9.02 11.36 -16.08
CA ILE A 564 -10.22 11.79 -15.35
C ILE A 564 -10.68 13.20 -15.77
N PRO A 565 -11.98 13.43 -16.03
CA PRO A 565 -12.55 14.76 -16.29
C PRO A 565 -12.25 15.78 -15.18
N ALA A 566 -12.13 17.06 -15.53
CA ALA A 566 -11.68 18.12 -14.61
C ALA A 566 -12.64 18.37 -13.43
N ASP A 567 -13.95 18.29 -13.69
CA ASP A 567 -15.01 18.36 -12.68
C ASP A 567 -14.92 17.19 -11.69
N PHE A 568 -14.68 15.97 -12.19
CA PHE A 568 -14.55 14.80 -11.32
C PHE A 568 -13.23 14.81 -10.54
N LYS A 569 -12.14 15.37 -11.09
CA LYS A 569 -10.88 15.60 -10.36
C LYS A 569 -11.09 16.50 -9.13
N ALA A 570 -11.93 17.53 -9.20
CA ALA A 570 -12.23 18.38 -8.06
C ALA A 570 -12.89 17.58 -6.91
N ARG A 571 -13.87 16.73 -7.23
CA ARG A 571 -14.51 15.82 -6.26
C ARG A 571 -13.51 14.85 -5.63
N ILE A 572 -12.52 14.37 -6.38
CA ILE A 572 -11.45 13.50 -5.84
C ILE A 572 -10.63 14.23 -4.77
N PHE A 573 -10.25 15.49 -5.01
CA PHE A 573 -9.53 16.28 -4.00
C PHE A 573 -10.40 16.59 -2.77
N GLU A 574 -11.71 16.80 -2.93
CA GLU A 574 -12.61 16.92 -1.77
C GLU A 574 -12.66 15.64 -0.91
N LEU A 575 -12.55 14.47 -1.54
CA LEU A 575 -12.51 13.19 -0.82
C LEU A 575 -11.20 12.99 -0.06
N VAL A 576 -10.07 13.48 -0.60
CA VAL A 576 -8.76 13.46 0.09
C VAL A 576 -8.79 14.19 1.43
N GLU A 577 -9.57 15.26 1.52
CA GLU A 577 -9.75 16.03 2.76
C GLU A 577 -10.69 15.33 3.77
N LYS A 578 -11.58 14.46 3.30
CA LYS A 578 -12.62 13.81 4.13
C LYS A 578 -12.28 12.38 4.54
N ASP A 579 -11.54 11.66 3.71
CA ASP A 579 -11.20 10.25 3.93
C ASP A 579 -9.70 10.00 3.77
N ARG A 580 -9.15 9.49 4.86
CA ARG A 580 -7.73 9.31 5.05
C ARG A 580 -7.15 8.13 4.26
N GLU A 581 -7.89 7.02 4.16
CA GLU A 581 -7.42 5.83 3.47
C GLU A 581 -7.51 6.08 1.96
N PHE A 582 -8.54 6.83 1.54
CA PHE A 582 -8.66 7.34 0.18
C PHE A 582 -7.46 8.25 -0.18
N ALA A 583 -7.11 9.21 0.68
CA ALA A 583 -5.95 10.09 0.48
C ALA A 583 -4.64 9.31 0.31
N LYS A 584 -4.40 8.33 1.19
CA LYS A 584 -3.27 7.40 1.10
C LYS A 584 -3.25 6.60 -0.18
N GLY A 585 -4.40 6.04 -0.56
CA GLY A 585 -4.58 5.32 -1.81
C GLY A 585 -4.24 6.19 -3.01
N LEU A 586 -4.82 7.40 -3.05
CA LEU A 586 -4.64 8.35 -4.15
C LEU A 586 -3.19 8.78 -4.28
N GLY A 587 -2.50 9.10 -3.18
CA GLY A 587 -1.07 9.45 -3.20
C GLY A 587 -0.23 8.33 -3.81
N TYR A 588 -0.51 7.08 -3.44
CA TYR A 588 0.18 5.92 -4.00
C TYR A 588 -0.13 5.72 -5.49
N GLY A 589 -1.39 5.83 -5.89
CA GLY A 589 -1.83 5.67 -7.28
C GLY A 589 -1.32 6.77 -8.22
N ILE A 590 -1.36 8.03 -7.78
CA ILE A 590 -0.84 9.18 -8.54
C ILE A 590 0.67 9.05 -8.76
N GLY A 591 1.40 8.49 -7.79
CA GLY A 591 2.82 8.19 -7.91
C GLY A 591 3.16 7.43 -9.21
N PHE A 592 2.35 6.44 -9.61
CA PHE A 592 2.56 5.69 -10.86
C PHE A 592 2.50 6.54 -12.13
N GLN A 593 1.79 7.68 -12.10
CA GLN A 593 1.67 8.62 -13.21
C GLN A 593 2.59 9.82 -13.04
N PHE A 594 3.38 9.88 -11.97
CA PHE A 594 4.12 11.05 -11.56
C PHE A 594 4.97 11.63 -12.69
N GLU A 595 5.73 10.80 -13.39
CA GLU A 595 6.60 11.24 -14.49
C GLU A 595 5.86 11.84 -15.69
N SER A 596 4.60 11.46 -15.90
CA SER A 596 3.79 11.97 -17.01
C SER A 596 3.24 13.37 -16.79
N PHE A 597 3.30 13.89 -15.55
CA PHE A 597 2.75 15.20 -15.20
C PHE A 597 3.69 16.36 -15.50
N THR A 598 3.11 17.54 -15.76
CA THR A 598 3.89 18.77 -15.94
C THR A 598 4.59 19.18 -14.64
N PRO A 599 5.70 19.92 -14.71
CA PRO A 599 6.40 20.41 -13.51
C PRO A 599 5.50 21.19 -12.54
N GLU A 600 4.56 21.99 -13.05
CA GLU A 600 3.62 22.78 -12.24
C GLU A 600 2.65 21.88 -11.47
N PHE A 601 2.15 20.82 -12.12
CA PHE A 601 1.28 19.86 -11.45
C PHE A 601 2.05 19.02 -10.43
N LYS A 602 3.29 18.60 -10.74
CA LYS A 602 4.17 17.93 -9.77
C LYS A 602 4.39 18.79 -8.52
N ALA A 603 4.63 20.09 -8.67
CA ALA A 603 4.75 21.03 -7.54
C ALA A 603 3.46 21.08 -6.70
N ARG A 604 2.29 21.17 -7.33
CA ARG A 604 1.00 21.14 -6.65
C ARG A 604 0.76 19.84 -5.86
N LEU A 605 1.23 18.70 -6.36
CA LEU A 605 1.13 17.43 -5.63
C LEU A 605 1.99 17.43 -4.37
N PHE A 606 3.18 18.04 -4.40
CA PHE A 606 4.00 18.22 -3.21
C PHE A 606 3.37 19.21 -2.22
N GLU A 607 2.78 20.32 -2.69
CA GLU A 607 2.01 21.23 -1.82
C GLU A 607 0.83 20.50 -1.13
N LEU A 608 0.18 19.56 -1.82
CA LEU A 608 -0.84 18.71 -1.21
C LEU A 608 -0.25 17.75 -0.17
N ALA A 609 0.90 17.13 -0.48
CA ALA A 609 1.62 16.25 0.44
C ALA A 609 2.14 16.98 1.70
N GLU A 610 2.36 18.29 1.62
CA GLU A 610 2.69 19.14 2.78
C GLU A 610 1.48 19.32 3.72
N LYS A 611 0.27 19.36 3.17
CA LYS A 611 -0.96 19.61 3.93
C LYS A 611 -1.68 18.33 4.37
N ASN A 612 -1.47 17.22 3.67
CA ASN A 612 -2.15 15.95 3.91
C ASN A 612 -1.16 14.82 4.14
N SER A 613 -1.04 14.39 5.41
CA SER A 613 -0.10 13.36 5.87
C SER A 613 -0.30 12.01 5.18
N GLU A 614 -1.54 11.59 4.97
CA GLU A 614 -1.85 10.29 4.36
C GLU A 614 -1.53 10.27 2.87
N PHE A 615 -1.86 11.35 2.16
CA PHE A 615 -1.44 11.53 0.77
C PHE A 615 0.10 11.50 0.64
N SER A 616 0.79 12.21 1.53
CA SER A 616 2.26 12.23 1.63
C SER A 616 2.84 10.83 1.85
N TYR A 617 2.24 10.07 2.78
CA TYR A 617 2.61 8.68 3.04
C TYR A 617 2.41 7.78 1.82
N GLY A 618 1.25 7.87 1.16
CA GLY A 618 0.95 7.12 -0.07
C GLY A 618 1.94 7.42 -1.20
N LEU A 619 2.24 8.70 -1.42
CA LEU A 619 3.21 9.14 -2.41
C LEU A 619 4.62 8.64 -2.07
N GLY A 620 5.00 8.68 -0.79
CA GLY A 620 6.24 8.11 -0.28
C GLY A 620 6.36 6.62 -0.61
N ILE A 621 5.30 5.82 -0.38
CA ILE A 621 5.29 4.39 -0.72
C ILE A 621 5.68 4.18 -2.18
N PHE A 622 5.08 4.93 -3.12
CA PHE A 622 5.43 4.83 -4.54
C PHE A 622 6.92 5.07 -4.77
N PHE A 623 7.46 6.18 -4.28
CA PHE A 623 8.87 6.52 -4.49
C PHE A 623 9.82 5.52 -3.84
N GLY A 624 9.42 4.91 -2.72
CA GLY A 624 10.17 3.81 -2.12
C GLY A 624 10.21 2.57 -3.01
N PHE A 625 9.07 2.18 -3.59
CA PHE A 625 8.98 1.07 -4.55
C PHE A 625 9.71 1.35 -5.86
N ALA A 626 9.67 2.59 -6.33
CA ALA A 626 10.32 2.98 -7.58
C ALA A 626 11.82 3.27 -7.40
N PHE A 627 12.34 3.32 -6.16
CA PHE A 627 13.59 4.00 -5.83
C PHE A 627 14.78 3.57 -6.69
N SER A 628 14.99 2.26 -6.87
CA SER A 628 16.09 1.70 -7.67
C SER A 628 15.98 2.00 -9.17
N TYR A 629 14.80 2.34 -9.65
CA TYR A 629 14.51 2.68 -11.05
C TYR A 629 14.53 4.19 -11.32
N LEU A 630 14.60 5.02 -10.27
CA LEU A 630 14.70 6.47 -10.40
C LEU A 630 16.12 6.87 -10.83
N SER A 631 16.23 8.00 -11.54
CA SER A 631 17.53 8.62 -11.81
C SER A 631 18.21 9.03 -10.49
N LYS A 632 19.55 9.08 -10.44
CA LYS A 632 20.27 9.46 -9.20
C LYS A 632 19.83 10.84 -8.69
N GLN A 633 19.59 11.79 -9.59
CA GLN A 633 19.06 13.12 -9.25
C GLN A 633 17.70 13.03 -8.54
N MET A 634 16.79 12.18 -9.04
CA MET A 634 15.47 12.01 -8.44
C MET A 634 15.55 11.24 -7.11
N GLN A 635 16.44 10.24 -7.01
CA GLN A 635 16.72 9.56 -5.74
C GLN A 635 17.17 10.56 -4.67
N ASP A 636 18.15 11.41 -4.98
CA ASP A 636 18.66 12.43 -4.06
C ASP A 636 17.58 13.45 -3.68
N GLN A 637 16.75 13.86 -4.65
CA GLN A 637 15.60 14.74 -4.39
C GLN A 637 14.61 14.09 -3.42
N MET A 638 14.20 12.84 -3.64
CA MET A 638 13.23 12.16 -2.77
C MET A 638 13.79 11.91 -1.37
N LEU A 639 15.08 11.62 -1.26
CA LEU A 639 15.75 11.56 0.04
C LEU A 639 15.72 12.91 0.76
N GLY A 640 15.94 14.02 0.05
CA GLY A 640 15.82 15.38 0.60
C GLY A 640 14.38 15.77 1.00
N VAL A 641 13.36 15.18 0.37
CA VAL A 641 11.95 15.30 0.79
C VAL A 641 11.71 14.47 2.06
N ALA A 642 12.23 13.24 2.13
CA ALA A 642 12.12 12.39 3.32
C ALA A 642 12.84 12.96 4.57
N GLU A 643 13.82 13.85 4.40
CA GLU A 643 14.43 14.59 5.51
C GLU A 643 13.50 15.66 6.10
N ARG A 644 12.54 16.17 5.31
CA ARG A 644 11.65 17.27 5.70
C ARG A 644 10.22 16.83 6.04
N HIS A 645 9.77 15.70 5.50
CA HIS A 645 8.38 15.23 5.67
C HIS A 645 8.35 13.83 6.30
N SER A 646 7.87 13.76 7.54
CA SER A 646 7.87 12.56 8.37
C SER A 646 7.07 11.41 7.76
N GLU A 647 5.86 11.67 7.27
CA GLU A 647 4.99 10.64 6.72
C GLU A 647 5.41 10.21 5.30
N PHE A 648 5.97 11.12 4.49
CA PHE A 648 6.65 10.74 3.25
C PHE A 648 7.83 9.80 3.52
N ALA A 649 8.68 10.13 4.50
CA ALA A 649 9.83 9.31 4.89
C ALA A 649 9.39 7.91 5.35
N TYR A 650 8.30 7.84 6.13
CA TYR A 650 7.72 6.58 6.54
C TYR A 650 7.24 5.75 5.35
N GLY A 651 6.46 6.34 4.43
CA GLY A 651 5.99 5.67 3.23
C GLY A 651 7.13 5.19 2.33
N MET A 652 8.11 6.06 2.09
CA MET A 652 9.30 5.74 1.30
C MET A 652 10.11 4.61 1.91
N GLY A 653 10.29 4.63 3.24
CA GLY A 653 10.93 3.53 3.95
C GLY A 653 10.19 2.21 3.76
N MET A 654 8.85 2.22 3.80
CA MET A 654 8.04 1.02 3.57
C MET A 654 8.25 0.43 2.17
N GLY A 655 8.20 1.27 1.14
CA GLY A 655 8.45 0.82 -0.24
C GLY A 655 9.88 0.28 -0.43
N ILE A 656 10.88 0.95 0.17
CA ILE A 656 12.27 0.50 0.15
C ILE A 656 12.42 -0.83 0.89
N GLY A 657 11.87 -0.95 2.10
CA GLY A 657 11.93 -2.16 2.92
C GLY A 657 11.36 -3.38 2.20
N TYR A 658 10.27 -3.19 1.45
CA TYR A 658 9.69 -4.24 0.62
C TYR A 658 10.68 -4.77 -0.43
N LEU A 659 11.44 -3.88 -1.07
CA LEU A 659 12.38 -4.21 -2.13
C LEU A 659 13.82 -4.41 -1.67
N PHE A 660 14.11 -4.19 -0.38
CA PHE A 660 15.46 -3.98 0.13
C PHE A 660 16.43 -5.11 -0.25
N VAL A 661 15.98 -6.35 -0.12
CA VAL A 661 16.75 -7.57 -0.40
C VAL A 661 17.14 -7.73 -1.87
N TYR A 662 16.44 -7.01 -2.76
CA TYR A 662 16.69 -6.99 -4.21
C TYR A 662 17.54 -5.79 -4.65
N LEU A 663 17.87 -4.88 -3.72
CA LEU A 663 18.77 -3.76 -3.99
C LEU A 663 20.22 -4.22 -4.01
N THR A 664 21.10 -3.51 -4.73
CA THR A 664 22.53 -3.81 -4.71
C THR A 664 23.12 -3.55 -3.32
N PRO A 665 24.18 -4.27 -2.90
CA PRO A 665 24.82 -4.07 -1.61
C PRO A 665 25.24 -2.62 -1.35
N GLU A 666 25.67 -1.90 -2.38
CA GLU A 666 26.05 -0.48 -2.30
C GLU A 666 24.84 0.39 -1.94
N LEU A 667 23.71 0.17 -2.62
CA LEU A 667 22.49 0.94 -2.39
C LEU A 667 21.84 0.60 -1.04
N GLN A 668 21.91 -0.67 -0.63
CA GLN A 668 21.53 -1.09 0.73
C GLN A 668 22.36 -0.33 1.78
N GLY A 669 23.68 -0.25 1.59
CA GLY A 669 24.59 0.50 2.47
C GLY A 669 24.24 1.99 2.57
N GLU A 670 24.02 2.65 1.43
CA GLU A 670 23.63 4.07 1.38
C GLU A 670 22.31 4.33 2.12
N ILE A 671 21.29 3.52 1.85
CA ILE A 671 19.96 3.63 2.47
C ILE A 671 20.05 3.42 3.98
N LEU A 672 20.78 2.38 4.44
CA LEU A 672 20.91 2.11 5.87
C LEU A 672 21.65 3.23 6.60
N GLN A 673 22.65 3.85 5.96
CA GLN A 673 23.35 5.00 6.54
C GLN A 673 22.40 6.19 6.73
N LYS A 674 21.55 6.47 5.74
CA LYS A 674 20.54 7.55 5.82
C LYS A 674 19.44 7.21 6.82
N ALA A 675 18.94 5.98 6.83
CA ALA A 675 17.97 5.48 7.79
C ALA A 675 18.49 5.63 9.23
N GLY A 676 19.77 5.35 9.48
CA GLY A 676 20.40 5.54 10.79
C GLY A 676 20.29 6.96 11.36
N LYS A 677 19.93 7.97 10.55
CA LYS A 677 19.70 9.37 10.96
C LYS A 677 18.24 9.81 10.83
N ASN A 678 17.33 8.93 10.38
CA ASN A 678 15.93 9.24 10.13
C ASN A 678 15.03 8.15 10.72
N ALA A 679 14.41 8.45 11.87
CA ALA A 679 13.57 7.51 12.61
C ALA A 679 12.38 7.01 11.78
N LYS A 680 11.70 7.91 11.05
CA LYS A 680 10.53 7.56 10.23
C LYS A 680 10.88 6.70 9.03
N LEU A 681 12.00 7.00 8.36
CA LEU A 681 12.52 6.16 7.28
C LEU A 681 12.88 4.75 7.79
N THR A 682 13.53 4.66 8.95
CA THR A 682 13.88 3.38 9.59
C THR A 682 12.65 2.57 9.97
N TYR A 683 11.66 3.22 10.59
CA TYR A 683 10.37 2.62 10.88
C TYR A 683 9.71 2.05 9.60
N GLY A 684 9.70 2.84 8.53
CA GLY A 684 9.22 2.42 7.21
C GLY A 684 9.92 1.16 6.71
N ILE A 685 11.26 1.15 6.71
CA ILE A 685 12.05 0.00 6.24
C ILE A 685 11.68 -1.26 7.02
N GLY A 686 11.55 -1.17 8.35
CA GLY A 686 11.11 -2.28 9.18
C GLY A 686 9.72 -2.78 8.78
N SER A 687 8.76 -1.87 8.56
CA SER A 687 7.42 -2.22 8.09
C SER A 687 7.44 -2.92 6.73
N GLY A 688 8.29 -2.46 5.80
CA GLY A 688 8.47 -3.04 4.48
C GLY A 688 9.05 -4.45 4.51
N PHE A 689 10.03 -4.72 5.38
CA PHE A 689 10.62 -6.06 5.53
C PHE A 689 9.57 -7.15 5.78
N ALA A 690 8.54 -6.86 6.57
CA ALA A 690 7.52 -7.86 6.91
C ALA A 690 6.78 -8.45 5.69
N PHE A 691 6.62 -7.67 4.62
CA PHE A 691 5.89 -8.09 3.43
C PHE A 691 6.68 -9.06 2.55
N SER A 692 8.02 -9.04 2.63
CA SER A 692 8.90 -10.02 1.98
C SER A 692 9.43 -11.07 2.95
N PHE A 693 9.27 -10.87 4.27
CA PHE A 693 9.88 -11.69 5.33
C PHE A 693 9.56 -13.19 5.19
N LYS A 694 8.27 -13.54 5.06
CA LYS A 694 7.81 -14.94 4.94
C LYS A 694 8.52 -15.72 3.82
N ASN A 695 8.83 -15.05 2.72
CA ASN A 695 9.35 -15.66 1.50
C ASN A 695 10.85 -15.41 1.29
N SER A 696 11.47 -14.66 2.21
CA SER A 696 12.91 -14.43 2.18
C SER A 696 13.65 -15.70 2.61
N PRO A 697 14.85 -15.98 2.04
CA PRO A 697 15.72 -17.06 2.50
C PRO A 697 16.00 -16.98 4.01
N PRO A 698 16.23 -18.12 4.70
CA PRO A 698 16.54 -18.12 6.13
C PRO A 698 17.68 -17.16 6.52
N GLU A 699 18.73 -17.09 5.70
CA GLU A 699 19.88 -16.21 5.94
C GLU A 699 19.49 -14.72 5.93
N VAL A 700 18.53 -14.36 5.07
CA VAL A 700 18.00 -12.99 4.97
C VAL A 700 17.06 -12.69 6.13
N GLN A 701 16.24 -13.66 6.54
CA GLN A 701 15.42 -13.53 7.74
C GLN A 701 16.29 -13.32 8.98
N ASP A 702 17.37 -14.10 9.11
CA ASP A 702 18.33 -14.00 10.21
C ASP A 702 19.06 -12.65 10.21
N ASP A 703 19.44 -12.12 9.05
CA ASP A 703 20.02 -10.77 8.93
C ASP A 703 19.02 -9.69 9.38
N ILE A 704 17.77 -9.76 8.91
CA ILE A 704 16.71 -8.83 9.35
C ILE A 704 16.50 -8.92 10.87
N LEU A 705 16.44 -10.14 11.41
CA LEU A 705 16.28 -10.37 12.85
C LEU A 705 17.47 -9.82 13.64
N ALA A 706 18.71 -10.00 13.16
CA ALA A 706 19.90 -9.45 13.80
C ALA A 706 19.93 -7.91 13.78
N ARG A 707 19.36 -7.28 12.75
CA ARG A 707 19.27 -5.82 12.65
C ARG A 707 18.25 -5.23 13.62
N ILE A 708 17.08 -5.86 13.79
CA ILE A 708 16.07 -5.33 14.71
C ILE A 708 16.59 -5.32 16.15
N GLU A 709 17.42 -6.28 16.59
CA GLU A 709 18.01 -6.27 17.94
C GLU A 709 18.83 -5.00 18.24
N LYS A 710 19.29 -4.29 17.22
CA LYS A 710 20.13 -3.09 17.36
C LYS A 710 19.38 -1.78 17.12
N ASN A 711 18.11 -1.83 16.72
CA ASN A 711 17.38 -0.62 16.35
C ASN A 711 15.88 -0.69 16.74
N SER A 712 15.46 0.22 17.63
CA SER A 712 14.11 0.25 18.18
C SER A 712 13.02 0.56 17.14
N GLU A 713 13.26 1.53 16.24
CA GLU A 713 12.27 1.94 15.24
C GLU A 713 12.15 0.89 14.12
N LEU A 714 13.27 0.24 13.76
CA LEU A 714 13.26 -0.90 12.84
C LEU A 714 12.49 -2.08 13.43
N THR A 715 12.70 -2.36 14.73
CA THR A 715 11.96 -3.41 15.46
C THR A 715 10.47 -3.12 15.48
N TYR A 716 10.10 -1.88 15.81
CA TYR A 716 8.72 -1.43 15.82
C TYR A 716 8.07 -1.57 14.43
N GLY A 717 8.81 -1.18 13.38
CA GLY A 717 8.41 -1.37 11.98
C GLY A 717 8.14 -2.82 11.61
N LEU A 718 9.09 -3.72 11.88
CA LEU A 718 8.92 -5.13 11.57
C LEU A 718 7.71 -5.73 12.31
N GLY A 719 7.53 -5.38 13.59
CA GLY A 719 6.34 -5.72 14.35
C GLY A 719 5.08 -5.25 13.64
N TYR A 720 4.99 -3.96 13.29
CA TYR A 720 3.85 -3.38 12.58
C TYR A 720 3.54 -4.12 11.27
N GLY A 721 4.54 -4.31 10.42
CA GLY A 721 4.37 -5.00 9.16
C GLY A 721 3.88 -6.45 9.35
N LEU A 722 4.45 -7.21 10.29
CA LEU A 722 4.04 -8.59 10.56
C LEU A 722 2.62 -8.66 11.15
N GLY A 723 2.23 -7.66 11.95
CA GLY A 723 0.85 -7.54 12.44
C GLY A 723 -0.13 -7.25 11.31
N TYR A 724 0.29 -6.43 10.34
CA TYR A 724 -0.52 -6.09 9.16
C TYR A 724 -0.68 -7.28 8.18
N VAL A 725 0.34 -8.13 8.03
CA VAL A 725 0.27 -9.34 7.20
C VAL A 725 -0.17 -10.60 7.97
N PHE A 726 -0.62 -10.46 9.22
CA PHE A 726 -1.04 -11.56 10.10
C PHE A 726 -1.98 -12.61 9.45
N PRO A 727 -2.98 -12.25 8.61
CA PRO A 727 -3.85 -13.23 7.95
C PRO A 727 -3.10 -14.19 7.01
N TYR A 728 -1.95 -13.78 6.47
CA TYR A 728 -1.17 -14.53 5.48
C TYR A 728 -0.01 -15.34 6.10
N LEU A 729 0.23 -15.16 7.41
CA LEU A 729 1.19 -15.95 8.17
C LEU A 729 0.64 -17.34 8.45
N SER A 730 1.52 -18.36 8.43
CA SER A 730 1.16 -19.71 8.89
C SER A 730 0.88 -19.71 10.40
N GLY A 731 0.20 -20.75 10.92
CA GLY A 731 -0.05 -20.88 12.37
C GLY A 731 1.25 -20.83 13.19
N GLU A 732 2.30 -21.50 12.72
CA GLU A 732 3.62 -21.47 13.34
C GLU A 732 4.25 -20.06 13.34
N GLN A 733 4.16 -19.34 12.21
CA GLN A 733 4.70 -17.98 12.09
C GLN A 733 3.96 -16.96 12.96
N ARG A 734 2.64 -17.12 13.13
CA ARG A 734 1.85 -16.30 14.05
C ARG A 734 2.30 -16.52 15.48
N GLU A 735 2.46 -17.77 15.91
CA GLU A 735 2.92 -18.06 17.27
C GLU A 735 4.35 -17.57 17.50
N ARG A 736 5.27 -17.74 16.54
CA ARG A 736 6.62 -17.16 16.61
C ARG A 736 6.58 -15.63 16.75
N SER A 737 5.67 -14.95 16.04
CA SER A 737 5.48 -13.50 16.18
C SER A 737 4.96 -13.12 17.59
N PHE A 738 4.03 -13.88 18.17
CA PHE A 738 3.58 -13.67 19.55
C PHE A 738 4.68 -13.93 20.57
N GLN A 739 5.49 -14.97 20.39
CA GLN A 739 6.66 -15.24 21.23
C GLN A 739 7.67 -14.10 21.16
N LYS A 740 7.91 -13.55 19.96
CA LYS A 740 8.77 -12.37 19.81
C LYS A 740 8.18 -11.14 20.50
N ALA A 741 6.88 -10.90 20.38
CA ALA A 741 6.20 -9.86 21.15
C ALA A 741 6.28 -10.07 22.67
N GLY A 742 6.33 -11.31 23.14
CA GLY A 742 6.55 -11.64 24.56
C GLY A 742 7.95 -11.31 25.09
N THR A 743 8.95 -11.16 24.21
CA THR A 743 10.36 -10.92 24.60
C THR A 743 10.87 -9.54 24.18
N ASN A 744 10.16 -8.84 23.30
CA ASN A 744 10.60 -7.54 22.79
C ASN A 744 9.45 -6.51 22.82
N PRO A 745 9.54 -5.46 23.66
CA PRO A 745 8.45 -4.50 23.85
C PRO A 745 8.19 -3.62 22.62
N GLN A 746 9.23 -3.24 21.88
CA GLN A 746 9.06 -2.41 20.67
C GLN A 746 8.41 -3.22 19.55
N PHE A 747 8.82 -4.49 19.40
CA PHE A 747 8.17 -5.41 18.48
C PHE A 747 6.71 -5.62 18.86
N ALA A 748 6.41 -5.87 20.13
CA ALA A 748 5.06 -6.08 20.63
C ALA A 748 4.13 -4.90 20.32
N LYS A 749 4.61 -3.68 20.58
CA LYS A 749 3.88 -2.46 20.29
C LYS A 749 3.62 -2.29 18.78
N GLY A 750 4.62 -2.55 17.94
CA GLY A 750 4.43 -2.56 16.49
C GLY A 750 3.40 -3.62 16.05
N PHE A 751 3.60 -4.86 16.51
CA PHE A 751 2.77 -6.02 16.15
C PHE A 751 1.30 -5.84 16.53
N GLY A 752 1.03 -5.33 17.73
CA GLY A 752 -0.30 -4.93 18.14
C GLY A 752 -0.89 -3.88 17.21
N MET A 753 -0.13 -2.84 16.88
CA MET A 753 -0.60 -1.77 15.99
C MET A 753 -0.96 -2.30 14.61
N GLY A 754 -0.12 -3.16 14.01
CA GLY A 754 -0.39 -3.80 12.73
C GLY A 754 -1.68 -4.61 12.75
N ILE A 755 -1.87 -5.47 13.76
CA ILE A 755 -3.10 -6.26 13.94
C ILE A 755 -4.32 -5.35 14.12
N GLY A 756 -4.19 -4.28 14.91
CA GLY A 756 -5.28 -3.33 15.14
C GLY A 756 -5.76 -2.66 13.85
N ARG A 757 -4.86 -2.40 12.87
CA ARG A 757 -5.24 -1.82 11.57
C ARG A 757 -6.14 -2.71 10.73
N ILE A 758 -5.99 -4.02 10.86
CA ILE A 758 -6.73 -5.01 10.06
C ILE A 758 -7.78 -5.77 10.89
N PHE A 759 -8.09 -5.29 12.09
CA PHE A 759 -8.91 -6.00 13.06
C PHE A 759 -10.31 -6.37 12.54
N ALA A 760 -10.89 -5.53 11.67
CA ALA A 760 -12.18 -5.78 11.03
C ALA A 760 -12.22 -7.07 10.17
N TYR A 761 -11.06 -7.56 9.72
CA TYR A 761 -10.96 -8.78 8.89
C TYR A 761 -10.61 -10.03 9.72
N LEU A 762 -10.48 -9.89 11.04
CA LEU A 762 -9.95 -10.91 11.95
C LEU A 762 -11.00 -11.48 12.91
N ASP A 763 -12.28 -11.53 12.52
CA ASP A 763 -13.40 -11.97 13.38
C ASP A 763 -13.12 -13.23 14.21
N ARG A 764 -12.46 -14.22 13.60
CA ARG A 764 -12.12 -15.51 14.23
C ARG A 764 -11.05 -15.41 15.32
N PHE A 765 -10.28 -14.33 15.34
CA PHE A 765 -9.13 -14.11 16.24
C PHE A 765 -9.40 -13.01 17.27
N HIS A 766 -10.55 -12.33 17.23
CA HIS A 766 -10.81 -11.17 18.11
C HIS A 766 -10.57 -11.48 19.59
N ASP A 767 -11.12 -12.58 20.08
CA ASP A 767 -11.00 -12.92 21.51
C ASP A 767 -9.58 -13.35 21.88
N GLU A 768 -8.91 -14.13 21.03
CA GLU A 768 -7.48 -14.47 21.20
C GLU A 768 -6.61 -13.21 21.26
N ILE A 769 -6.82 -12.25 20.35
CA ILE A 769 -6.07 -11.00 20.29
C ILE A 769 -6.30 -10.17 21.57
N PHE A 770 -7.53 -10.10 22.06
CA PHE A 770 -7.81 -9.42 23.33
C PHE A 770 -7.20 -10.15 24.53
N ASP A 771 -7.11 -11.48 24.50
CA ASP A 771 -6.43 -12.26 25.55
C ASP A 771 -4.93 -11.99 25.56
N ARG A 772 -4.29 -11.95 24.38
CA ARG A 772 -2.88 -11.57 24.25
C ARG A 772 -2.64 -10.12 24.71
N ALA A 773 -3.56 -9.20 24.44
CA ALA A 773 -3.52 -7.83 24.95
C ALA A 773 -3.72 -7.74 26.48
N ARG A 774 -4.47 -8.66 27.09
CA ARG A 774 -4.56 -8.73 28.56
C ARG A 774 -3.25 -9.20 29.19
N ALA A 775 -2.47 -10.02 28.50
CA ALA A 775 -1.21 -10.57 29.00
C ALA A 775 0.03 -9.69 28.71
N ASN A 776 -0.03 -8.80 27.72
CA ASN A 776 1.13 -8.00 27.31
C ASN A 776 0.77 -6.50 27.15
N PRO A 777 1.31 -5.61 28.01
CA PRO A 777 0.96 -4.19 28.01
C PRO A 777 1.42 -3.47 26.73
N HIS A 778 2.58 -3.82 26.20
CA HIS A 778 3.14 -3.19 24.99
C HIS A 778 2.33 -3.58 23.76
N PHE A 779 1.93 -4.85 23.66
CA PHE A 779 1.03 -5.32 22.62
C PHE A 779 -0.35 -4.65 22.73
N ALA A 780 -0.92 -4.53 23.93
CA ALA A 780 -2.19 -3.84 24.16
C ALA A 780 -2.15 -2.38 23.71
N LYS A 781 -1.09 -1.66 24.08
CA LYS A 781 -0.83 -0.28 23.65
C LYS A 781 -0.78 -0.16 22.14
N GLY A 782 -0.03 -1.05 21.49
CA GLY A 782 0.01 -1.16 20.03
C GLY A 782 -1.36 -1.40 19.43
N LEU A 783 -2.06 -2.45 19.88
CA LEU A 783 -3.38 -2.86 19.42
C LEU A 783 -4.36 -1.70 19.48
N GLY A 784 -4.42 -1.00 20.61
CA GLY A 784 -5.26 0.17 20.77
C GLY A 784 -4.95 1.23 19.72
N SER A 785 -3.67 1.54 19.47
CA SER A 785 -3.29 2.52 18.45
C SER A 785 -3.72 2.11 17.04
N GLY A 786 -3.64 0.82 16.71
CA GLY A 786 -4.17 0.29 15.46
C GLY A 786 -5.69 0.44 15.37
N LEU A 787 -6.42 0.03 16.42
CA LEU A 787 -7.89 0.10 16.49
C LEU A 787 -8.38 1.55 16.39
N GLY A 788 -7.78 2.48 17.12
CA GLY A 788 -8.16 3.89 17.10
C GLY A 788 -7.93 4.54 15.73
N TYR A 789 -6.91 4.08 14.99
CA TYR A 789 -6.59 4.63 13.67
C TYR A 789 -7.65 4.31 12.62
N VAL A 790 -8.30 3.15 12.69
CA VAL A 790 -9.35 2.71 11.75
C VAL A 790 -10.75 2.71 12.37
N PHE A 791 -10.91 3.38 13.52
CA PHE A 791 -12.12 3.31 14.34
C PHE A 791 -13.41 3.70 13.59
N THR A 792 -13.30 4.67 12.67
CA THR A 792 -14.41 5.15 11.82
C THR A 792 -14.94 4.10 10.85
N TYR A 793 -14.18 3.06 10.52
CA TYR A 793 -14.61 2.00 9.61
C TYR A 793 -15.26 0.81 10.33
N PHE A 794 -15.15 0.74 11.66
CA PHE A 794 -15.78 -0.36 12.39
C PHE A 794 -17.30 -0.21 12.44
N PRO A 795 -18.06 -1.30 12.31
CA PRO A 795 -19.50 -1.27 12.54
C PRO A 795 -19.80 -0.95 14.03
N PRO A 796 -20.98 -0.37 14.35
CA PRO A 796 -21.31 0.08 15.71
C PRO A 796 -21.08 -0.98 16.80
N GLY A 797 -21.56 -2.22 16.61
CA GLY A 797 -21.38 -3.28 17.60
C GLY A 797 -19.91 -3.69 17.84
N LEU A 798 -19.03 -3.55 16.84
CA LEU A 798 -17.60 -3.78 17.03
C LEU A 798 -16.94 -2.62 17.78
N ARG A 799 -17.36 -1.37 17.53
CA ARG A 799 -16.90 -0.20 18.30
C ARG A 799 -17.26 -0.33 19.78
N GLU A 800 -18.49 -0.75 20.08
CA GLU A 800 -18.93 -1.02 21.46
C GLU A 800 -18.07 -2.10 22.12
N LYS A 801 -17.83 -3.23 21.42
CA LYS A 801 -16.95 -4.30 21.92
C LYS A 801 -15.54 -3.78 22.20
N ILE A 802 -14.95 -2.99 21.29
CA ILE A 802 -13.61 -2.42 21.46
C ILE A 802 -13.57 -1.47 22.65
N THR A 803 -14.56 -0.57 22.77
CA THR A 803 -14.65 0.40 23.88
C THR A 803 -14.74 -0.32 25.22
N ALA A 804 -15.61 -1.33 25.35
CA ALA A 804 -15.73 -2.11 26.60
C ALA A 804 -14.43 -2.85 26.95
N ARG A 805 -13.70 -3.36 25.96
CA ARG A 805 -12.39 -4.01 26.19
C ARG A 805 -11.31 -3.00 26.60
N ALA A 806 -11.35 -1.80 26.02
CA ALA A 806 -10.44 -0.71 26.38
C ALA A 806 -10.68 -0.25 27.83
N GLU A 807 -11.93 -0.09 28.25
CA GLU A 807 -12.29 0.32 29.63
C GLU A 807 -11.75 -0.65 30.71
N ALA A 808 -11.50 -1.91 30.35
CA ALA A 808 -10.92 -2.92 31.24
C ALA A 808 -9.38 -3.05 31.13
N ASN A 809 -8.72 -2.31 30.24
CA ASN A 809 -7.29 -2.44 29.97
C ASN A 809 -6.64 -1.05 29.74
N PRO A 810 -5.79 -0.58 30.67
CA PRO A 810 -5.27 0.79 30.64
C PRO A 810 -4.39 1.07 29.42
N GLU A 811 -3.52 0.12 29.05
CA GLU A 811 -2.63 0.28 27.90
C GLU A 811 -3.39 0.20 26.58
N LEU A 812 -4.43 -0.65 26.49
CA LEU A 812 -5.33 -0.66 25.34
C LEU A 812 -6.05 0.68 25.19
N THR A 813 -6.50 1.29 26.30
CA THR A 813 -7.14 2.62 26.31
C THR A 813 -6.17 3.73 25.91
N TYR A 814 -4.93 3.73 26.43
CA TYR A 814 -3.89 4.64 25.97
C TYR A 814 -3.72 4.51 24.46
N GLY A 815 -3.56 3.27 23.98
CA GLY A 815 -3.39 2.97 22.58
C GLY A 815 -4.54 3.52 21.74
N LEU A 816 -5.78 3.24 22.14
CA LEU A 816 -6.99 3.68 21.47
C LEU A 816 -7.03 5.21 21.35
N GLY A 817 -6.72 5.92 22.44
CA GLY A 817 -6.57 7.37 22.43
C GLY A 817 -5.51 7.84 21.43
N THR A 818 -4.34 7.18 21.37
CA THR A 818 -3.29 7.53 20.39
C THR A 818 -3.74 7.36 18.95
N GLY A 819 -4.45 6.26 18.64
CA GLY A 819 -5.00 6.05 17.31
C GLY A 819 -6.02 7.13 16.92
N LEU A 820 -6.97 7.43 17.82
CA LEU A 820 -8.00 8.45 17.64
C LEU A 820 -7.43 9.88 17.53
N GLY A 821 -6.40 10.18 18.34
CA GLY A 821 -5.74 11.48 18.30
C GLY A 821 -4.96 11.70 17.00
N PHE A 822 -4.41 10.63 16.41
CA PHE A 822 -3.77 10.71 15.10
C PHE A 822 -4.78 10.97 13.98
N THR A 823 -6.00 10.43 14.09
CA THR A 823 -7.12 10.63 13.15
C THR A 823 -7.96 11.87 13.41
N PHE A 824 -7.62 12.68 14.40
CA PHE A 824 -8.54 13.65 14.97
C PHE A 824 -9.20 14.59 13.94
N SER A 825 -8.44 15.04 12.95
CA SER A 825 -8.91 15.94 11.88
C SER A 825 -9.99 15.34 10.97
N TYR A 826 -10.10 14.01 10.89
CA TYR A 826 -11.09 13.32 10.04
C TYR A 826 -12.42 13.04 10.74
N PHE A 827 -12.50 13.32 12.06
CA PHE A 827 -13.76 13.20 12.79
C PHE A 827 -14.62 14.44 12.62
N LYS A 828 -15.94 14.25 12.71
CA LYS A 828 -16.88 15.36 12.80
C LYS A 828 -16.67 16.11 14.11
N LYS A 829 -17.09 17.37 14.14
CA LYS A 829 -16.89 18.25 15.29
C LYS A 829 -17.50 17.68 16.58
N GLU A 830 -18.65 17.03 16.47
CA GLU A 830 -19.35 16.41 17.61
C GLU A 830 -18.51 15.27 18.23
N ASP A 831 -17.91 14.42 17.40
CA ASP A 831 -17.03 13.32 17.87
C ASP A 831 -15.74 13.87 18.48
N GLN A 832 -15.17 14.91 17.87
CA GLN A 832 -13.99 15.62 18.39
C GLN A 832 -14.26 16.19 19.79
N ASP A 833 -15.41 16.81 20.00
CA ASP A 833 -15.80 17.40 21.28
C ASP A 833 -16.05 16.30 22.33
N LEU A 834 -16.67 15.18 21.94
CA LEU A 834 -16.84 14.00 22.80
C LEU A 834 -15.48 13.42 23.26
N PHE A 835 -14.49 13.35 22.38
CA PHE A 835 -13.15 12.89 22.76
C PHE A 835 -12.47 13.85 23.74
N PHE A 836 -12.65 15.17 23.57
CA PHE A 836 -12.17 16.15 24.55
C PHE A 836 -12.93 16.12 25.87
N GLU A 837 -14.19 15.71 25.90
CA GLU A 837 -14.90 15.46 27.16
C GLU A 837 -14.32 14.23 27.87
N LYS A 838 -14.06 13.15 27.14
CA LYS A 838 -13.55 11.90 27.70
C LYS A 838 -12.19 12.03 28.39
N ILE A 839 -11.33 12.98 27.98
CA ILE A 839 -10.03 13.18 28.65
C ILE A 839 -10.17 13.63 30.11
N ILE A 840 -11.33 14.12 30.53
CA ILE A 840 -11.60 14.55 31.91
C ILE A 840 -11.83 13.32 32.81
N HIS A 841 -12.28 12.22 32.24
CA HIS A 841 -12.71 11.03 32.98
C HIS A 841 -11.70 9.88 32.95
N ASP A 842 -10.74 9.88 32.01
CA ASP A 842 -9.78 8.79 31.88
C ASP A 842 -8.35 9.30 31.58
N ALA A 843 -7.44 9.05 32.52
CA ALA A 843 -6.04 9.47 32.46
C ALA A 843 -5.25 8.81 31.32
N TYR A 844 -5.48 7.51 31.05
CA TYR A 844 -4.79 6.81 29.97
C TYR A 844 -5.31 7.27 28.62
N PHE A 845 -6.61 7.46 28.48
CA PHE A 845 -7.22 8.00 27.27
C PHE A 845 -6.70 9.42 27.00
N ALA A 846 -6.64 10.29 28.03
CA ALA A 846 -6.10 11.64 27.92
C ALA A 846 -4.66 11.64 27.40
N ARG A 847 -3.78 10.84 28.01
CA ARG A 847 -2.38 10.69 27.57
C ARG A 847 -2.27 10.10 26.16
N GLY A 848 -3.12 9.13 25.85
CA GLY A 848 -3.23 8.53 24.53
C GLY A 848 -3.61 9.56 23.46
N LEU A 849 -4.74 10.25 23.64
CA LEU A 849 -5.27 11.26 22.73
C LEU A 849 -4.27 12.39 22.50
N GLY A 850 -3.65 12.88 23.58
CA GLY A 850 -2.57 13.86 23.49
C GLY A 850 -1.42 13.36 22.61
N THR A 851 -0.97 12.11 22.80
CA THR A 851 0.10 11.51 21.98
C THR A 851 -0.27 11.49 20.49
N GLY A 852 -1.48 11.05 20.16
CA GLY A 852 -1.97 11.03 18.78
C GLY A 852 -2.03 12.43 18.15
N LEU A 853 -2.59 13.41 18.86
CA LEU A 853 -2.65 14.80 18.41
C LEU A 853 -1.26 15.42 18.26
N GLY A 854 -0.32 15.09 19.15
CA GLY A 854 1.07 15.52 19.04
C GLY A 854 1.75 14.99 17.77
N TYR A 855 1.48 13.75 17.37
CA TYR A 855 1.97 13.21 16.10
C TYR A 855 1.33 13.88 14.88
N ALA A 856 0.04 14.18 14.95
CA ALA A 856 -0.69 14.80 13.85
C ALA A 856 -0.52 16.34 13.79
N PHE A 857 0.20 16.94 14.76
CA PHE A 857 0.13 18.37 15.04
C PHE A 857 0.40 19.27 13.84
N ALA A 858 1.42 18.94 13.03
CA ALA A 858 1.79 19.69 11.81
C ALA A 858 0.65 19.76 10.78
N TYR A 859 -0.28 18.81 10.82
CA TYR A 859 -1.39 18.67 9.88
C TYR A 859 -2.74 19.10 10.48
N LEU A 860 -2.76 19.52 11.74
CA LEU A 860 -3.98 20.02 12.39
C LEU A 860 -4.29 21.44 11.92
N GLN A 861 -5.57 21.76 11.82
CA GLN A 861 -6.01 23.14 11.57
C GLN A 861 -5.56 24.08 12.71
N PRO A 862 -5.24 25.35 12.43
CA PRO A 862 -4.72 26.28 13.44
C PRO A 862 -5.60 26.40 14.70
N ASP A 863 -6.92 26.39 14.55
CA ASP A 863 -7.86 26.43 15.68
C ASP A 863 -7.78 25.15 16.54
N THR A 864 -7.62 24.00 15.91
CA THR A 864 -7.42 22.72 16.60
C THR A 864 -6.09 22.69 17.34
N GLN A 865 -5.01 23.23 16.74
CA GLN A 865 -3.71 23.36 17.41
C GLN A 865 -3.81 24.26 18.66
N LYS A 866 -4.48 25.41 18.53
CA LYS A 866 -4.73 26.33 19.66
C LYS A 866 -5.54 25.65 20.76
N HIS A 867 -6.58 24.90 20.40
CA HIS A 867 -7.40 24.17 21.36
C HIS A 867 -6.60 23.05 22.05
N ALA A 868 -5.79 22.28 21.31
CA ALA A 868 -4.92 21.26 21.88
C ALA A 868 -3.93 21.87 22.90
N PHE A 869 -3.34 23.03 22.59
CA PHE A 869 -2.52 23.75 23.56
C PHE A 869 -3.32 24.20 24.78
N ALA A 870 -4.53 24.74 24.62
CA ALA A 870 -5.37 25.10 25.77
C ALA A 870 -5.64 23.89 26.68
N ARG A 871 -6.02 22.74 26.09
CA ARG A 871 -6.23 21.49 26.83
C ARG A 871 -4.97 20.96 27.52
N SER A 872 -3.78 21.19 26.95
CA SER A 872 -2.52 20.83 27.60
C SER A 872 -2.22 21.66 28.87
N HIS A 873 -2.86 22.81 29.07
CA HIS A 873 -2.75 23.57 30.33
C HIS A 873 -3.75 23.06 31.38
N GLU A 874 -4.90 22.57 30.95
CA GLU A 874 -5.98 22.08 31.82
C GLU A 874 -5.76 20.62 32.27
N ASN A 875 -5.07 19.81 31.47
CA ASN A 875 -4.96 18.37 31.70
C ASN A 875 -3.51 17.89 31.55
N VAL A 876 -2.89 17.54 32.68
CA VAL A 876 -1.47 17.13 32.73
C VAL A 876 -1.20 15.84 31.96
N GLN A 877 -2.10 14.85 32.01
CA GLN A 877 -1.89 13.59 31.29
C GLN A 877 -1.95 13.81 29.77
N PHE A 878 -2.92 14.60 29.32
CA PHE A 878 -3.01 15.06 27.93
C PHE A 878 -1.75 15.81 27.51
N ALA A 879 -1.23 16.73 28.34
CA ALA A 879 -0.02 17.48 28.07
C ALA A 879 1.23 16.59 27.90
N ILE A 880 1.40 15.60 28.80
CA ILE A 880 2.49 14.62 28.69
C ILE A 880 2.38 13.84 27.38
N GLY A 881 1.16 13.41 27.03
CA GLY A 881 0.92 12.75 25.74
C GLY A 881 1.28 13.65 24.57
N MET A 882 0.76 14.87 24.53
CA MET A 882 1.01 15.84 23.46
C MET A 882 2.49 16.10 23.25
N GLY A 883 3.26 16.27 24.33
CA GLY A 883 4.72 16.42 24.24
C GLY A 883 5.41 15.17 23.68
N GLU A 884 4.96 13.97 24.06
CA GLU A 884 5.49 12.69 23.55
C GLU A 884 5.24 12.52 22.04
N GLY A 885 4.10 12.99 21.53
CA GLY A 885 3.81 13.01 20.10
C GLY A 885 4.62 14.06 19.34
N LEU A 886 4.63 15.31 19.83
CA LEU A 886 5.29 16.46 19.17
C LEU A 886 6.79 16.24 18.96
N SER A 887 7.46 15.77 20.00
CA SER A 887 8.90 15.43 19.98
C SER A 887 9.29 14.43 18.90
N ARG A 888 8.40 13.49 18.54
CA ARG A 888 8.67 12.49 17.49
C ARG A 888 8.55 13.02 16.08
N ILE A 889 7.91 14.17 15.90
CA ILE A 889 7.87 14.91 14.63
C ILE A 889 8.71 16.19 14.66
N TYR A 890 9.32 16.52 15.80
CA TYR A 890 9.95 17.82 16.04
C TYR A 890 11.00 18.20 14.99
N SER A 891 11.86 17.25 14.59
CA SER A 891 12.88 17.47 13.56
C SER A 891 12.33 17.80 12.17
N TYR A 892 11.05 17.52 11.93
CA TYR A 892 10.35 17.80 10.67
C TYR A 892 9.52 19.08 10.72
N LEU A 893 9.41 19.73 11.89
CA LEU A 893 8.68 20.99 12.05
C LEU A 893 9.57 22.16 11.63
N ASP A 894 8.96 23.23 11.13
CA ASP A 894 9.67 24.47 10.82
C ASP A 894 10.18 25.15 12.12
N GLU A 895 11.24 25.95 11.97
CA GLU A 895 11.94 26.56 13.11
C GLU A 895 11.03 27.44 13.99
N LYS A 896 10.04 28.11 13.38
CA LYS A 896 9.07 28.93 14.13
C LYS A 896 8.20 28.03 15.01
N THR A 897 7.64 26.96 14.47
CA THR A 897 6.83 26.00 15.24
C THR A 897 7.65 25.30 16.33
N GLN A 898 8.90 24.90 16.04
CA GLN A 898 9.83 24.33 17.02
C GLN A 898 10.04 25.28 18.23
N ASN A 899 10.34 26.55 17.94
CA ASN A 899 10.52 27.57 18.97
C ASN A 899 9.25 27.85 19.77
N GLU A 900 8.07 27.81 19.14
CA GLU A 900 6.79 27.96 19.84
C GLU A 900 6.55 26.80 20.81
N ILE A 901 6.82 25.56 20.39
CA ILE A 901 6.69 24.37 21.24
C ILE A 901 7.60 24.48 22.47
N LEU A 902 8.86 24.86 22.29
CA LEU A 902 9.79 25.04 23.41
C LEU A 902 9.35 26.16 24.35
N LYS A 903 8.81 27.27 23.83
CA LYS A 903 8.27 28.36 24.67
C LYS A 903 7.05 27.91 25.49
N LYS A 904 6.18 27.08 24.91
CA LYS A 904 4.97 26.55 25.59
C LYS A 904 5.29 25.41 26.54
N ALA A 905 6.41 24.71 26.36
CA ALA A 905 6.95 23.75 27.30
C ALA A 905 7.60 24.46 28.49
N VAL A 906 6.79 25.24 29.23
CA VAL A 906 7.22 25.97 30.43
C VAL A 906 7.83 24.98 31.42
N ALA A 907 8.91 25.41 32.09
CA ALA A 907 9.60 24.60 33.08
C ALA A 907 8.61 24.02 34.09
N GLY A 908 8.71 22.73 34.40
CA GLY A 908 7.81 22.06 35.34
C GLY A 908 6.45 21.61 34.78
N SER A 909 6.16 21.86 33.50
CA SER A 909 4.90 21.46 32.86
C SER A 909 4.85 19.97 32.46
N GLY A 910 3.62 19.43 32.32
CA GLY A 910 3.41 18.10 31.74
C GLY A 910 3.89 18.00 30.28
N LEU A 911 3.74 19.09 29.52
CA LEU A 911 4.22 19.17 28.13
C LEU A 911 5.74 19.00 28.03
N ALA A 912 6.50 19.62 28.93
CA ALA A 912 7.95 19.47 28.99
C ALA A 912 8.38 18.03 29.31
N ARG A 913 7.70 17.36 30.25
CA ARG A 913 7.92 15.93 30.52
C ARG A 913 7.65 15.07 29.28
N GLY A 914 6.56 15.35 28.57
CA GLY A 914 6.22 14.67 27.32
C GLY A 914 7.32 14.82 26.26
N LEU A 915 7.76 16.06 26.00
CA LEU A 915 8.82 16.36 25.03
C LEU A 915 10.12 15.64 25.38
N GLY A 916 10.51 15.68 26.66
CA GLY A 916 11.66 14.93 27.15
C GLY A 916 11.52 13.43 26.84
N ARG A 917 10.38 12.81 27.18
CA ARG A 917 10.12 11.38 26.93
C ARG A 917 10.27 11.02 25.45
N GLY A 918 9.68 11.84 24.61
CA GLY A 918 9.86 11.83 23.18
C GLY A 918 11.30 11.78 22.70
N PHE A 919 12.05 12.85 23.00
CA PHE A 919 13.46 12.98 22.63
C PHE A 919 14.31 11.84 23.17
N GLY A 920 14.02 11.34 24.37
CA GLY A 920 14.70 10.17 24.91
C GLY A 920 14.43 8.90 24.10
N SER A 921 13.21 8.73 23.58
CA SER A 921 12.82 7.56 22.79
C SER A 921 13.34 7.58 21.35
N VAL A 922 13.71 8.76 20.81
CA VAL A 922 14.33 8.92 19.48
C VAL A 922 15.78 9.40 19.57
N PHE A 923 16.40 9.29 20.76
CA PHE A 923 17.72 9.84 21.04
C PHE A 923 18.81 9.47 20.02
N PRO A 924 18.88 8.22 19.50
CA PRO A 924 19.88 7.85 18.48
C PRO A 924 19.77 8.62 17.16
N TYR A 925 18.63 9.25 16.89
CA TYR A 925 18.34 9.97 15.64
C TYR A 925 18.48 11.48 15.76
N LEU A 926 18.75 12.00 16.97
CA LEU A 926 18.93 13.43 17.17
C LEU A 926 20.31 13.87 16.69
N ASP A 927 20.36 14.95 15.90
CA ASP A 927 21.63 15.57 15.52
C ASP A 927 22.32 16.25 16.73
N ALA A 928 23.57 16.65 16.55
CA ALA A 928 24.36 17.26 17.61
C ALA A 928 23.76 18.57 18.17
N GLY A 929 23.08 19.35 17.32
CA GLY A 929 22.42 20.58 17.74
C GLY A 929 21.21 20.30 18.63
N MET A 930 20.37 19.35 18.24
CA MET A 930 19.20 18.91 19.00
C MET A 930 19.58 18.22 20.30
N LEU A 931 20.63 17.40 20.30
CA LEU A 931 21.21 16.83 21.52
C LEU A 931 21.68 17.93 22.48
N GLY A 932 22.31 18.99 21.96
CA GLY A 932 22.70 20.16 22.76
C GLY A 932 21.49 20.90 23.35
N THR A 933 20.42 21.09 22.56
CA THR A 933 19.18 21.71 23.02
C THR A 933 18.48 20.88 24.09
N ALA A 934 18.25 19.58 23.85
CA ALA A 934 17.70 18.67 24.85
C ALA A 934 18.59 18.59 26.10
N GLY A 935 19.92 18.69 25.91
CA GLY A 935 20.92 18.81 26.96
C GLY A 935 20.63 19.96 27.92
N ARG A 936 20.60 21.18 27.38
CA ARG A 936 20.34 22.42 28.13
C ARG A 936 18.98 22.43 28.82
N HIS A 937 17.93 21.98 28.14
CA HIS A 937 16.60 21.91 28.74
C HIS A 937 16.53 20.90 29.90
N ALA A 938 17.23 19.77 29.80
CA ALA A 938 17.30 18.81 30.91
C ALA A 938 18.15 19.30 32.10
N GLU A 939 18.98 20.34 31.94
CA GLU A 939 19.72 20.97 33.03
C GLU A 939 18.87 21.99 33.79
N THR A 940 17.96 22.68 33.09
CA THR A 940 17.15 23.76 33.66
C THR A 940 15.71 23.36 33.99
N ASP A 941 15.21 22.24 33.45
CA ASP A 941 13.86 21.73 33.70
C ASP A 941 13.87 20.26 34.14
N GLY A 942 13.54 20.05 35.42
CA GLY A 942 13.45 18.72 36.02
C GLY A 942 12.36 17.82 35.42
N GLN A 943 11.25 18.36 34.93
CA GLN A 943 10.20 17.55 34.27
C GLN A 943 10.66 17.10 32.89
N PHE A 944 11.30 17.98 32.12
CA PHE A 944 11.95 17.61 30.88
C PHE A 944 13.02 16.54 31.10
N ALA A 945 13.89 16.72 32.11
CA ALA A 945 14.94 15.76 32.47
C ALA A 945 14.36 14.39 32.82
N ARG A 946 13.29 14.36 33.63
CA ARG A 946 12.56 13.12 33.96
C ARG A 946 11.96 12.46 32.72
N GLY A 947 11.36 13.25 31.84
CA GLY A 947 10.90 12.77 30.54
C GLY A 947 12.04 12.13 29.75
N LEU A 948 13.14 12.86 29.55
CA LEU A 948 14.30 12.42 28.79
C LEU A 948 14.85 11.08 29.29
N GLY A 949 14.97 10.93 30.60
CA GLY A 949 15.31 9.66 31.23
C GLY A 949 14.29 8.56 30.92
N GLU A 950 12.99 8.84 31.07
CA GLU A 950 11.89 7.88 30.80
C GLU A 950 11.95 7.36 29.36
N GLY A 951 12.14 8.25 28.38
CA GLY A 951 12.30 7.89 26.98
C GLY A 951 13.51 7.00 26.74
N LEU A 952 14.69 7.43 27.21
CA LEU A 952 15.94 6.66 27.09
C LEU A 952 15.83 5.28 27.72
N GLY A 953 15.18 5.18 28.88
CA GLY A 953 14.95 3.91 29.57
C GLY A 953 14.16 2.92 28.72
N THR A 954 13.16 3.36 27.95
CA THR A 954 12.35 2.47 27.09
C THR A 954 13.08 1.92 25.86
N ILE A 955 14.20 2.55 25.46
CA ILE A 955 15.04 2.10 24.35
C ILE A 955 16.44 1.65 24.80
N PHE A 956 16.68 1.56 26.11
CA PHE A 956 17.99 1.30 26.69
C PHE A 956 18.74 0.10 26.06
N PRO A 957 18.07 -1.05 25.78
CA PRO A 957 18.74 -2.21 25.18
C PRO A 957 19.31 -1.95 23.77
N TYR A 958 18.79 -0.95 23.06
CA TYR A 958 19.20 -0.59 21.71
C TYR A 958 20.32 0.46 21.68
N LEU A 959 20.66 1.05 22.83
CA LEU A 959 21.71 2.05 22.93
C LEU A 959 23.09 1.38 22.91
N SER A 960 24.08 2.06 22.33
CA SER A 960 25.47 1.57 22.41
C SER A 960 25.94 1.49 23.87
N PRO A 961 26.87 0.57 24.20
CA PRO A 961 27.41 0.46 25.57
C PRO A 961 27.93 1.79 26.13
N ASP A 962 28.58 2.61 25.29
CA ASP A 962 29.04 3.95 25.67
C ASP A 962 27.88 4.89 26.01
N THR A 963 26.79 4.84 25.24
CA THR A 963 25.60 5.67 25.49
C THR A 963 24.87 5.21 26.75
N GLN A 964 24.80 3.90 26.99
CA GLN A 964 24.27 3.32 28.23
C GLN A 964 25.09 3.77 29.45
N ALA A 965 26.41 3.73 29.37
CA ALA A 965 27.29 4.20 30.43
C ALA A 965 27.11 5.71 30.67
N ARG A 966 27.05 6.52 29.61
CA ARG A 966 26.79 7.97 29.71
C ARG A 966 25.43 8.28 30.32
N ALA A 967 24.39 7.48 30.04
CA ALA A 967 23.08 7.64 30.66
C ALA A 967 23.18 7.46 32.19
N PHE A 968 23.94 6.46 32.66
CA PHE A 968 24.18 6.27 34.10
C PHE A 968 25.10 7.34 34.71
N GLU A 969 26.06 7.88 33.98
CA GLU A 969 26.89 8.99 34.47
C GLU A 969 26.07 10.27 34.61
N ARG A 970 25.24 10.61 33.61
CA ARG A 970 24.34 11.76 33.67
C ARG A 970 23.34 11.66 34.81
N ALA A 971 22.89 10.44 35.11
CA ALA A 971 22.05 10.11 36.23
C ALA A 971 22.62 10.58 37.58
N LYS A 972 23.95 10.51 37.80
CA LYS A 972 24.60 10.96 39.05
C LYS A 972 24.38 12.45 39.34
N ASN A 973 24.15 13.25 38.30
CA ASN A 973 24.07 14.71 38.40
C ASN A 973 22.63 15.24 38.33
N SER A 974 21.61 14.38 38.15
CA SER A 974 20.20 14.80 38.09
C SER A 974 19.25 13.73 38.63
N ALA A 975 18.72 13.94 39.83
CA ALA A 975 17.75 13.04 40.46
C ALA A 975 16.49 12.81 39.61
N GLN A 976 15.99 13.86 38.94
CA GLN A 976 14.79 13.77 38.10
C GLN A 976 15.03 12.94 36.85
N PHE A 977 16.17 13.14 36.17
CA PHE A 977 16.58 12.28 35.06
C PHE A 977 16.68 10.82 35.50
N ASN A 978 17.24 10.57 36.69
CA ASN A 978 17.41 9.24 37.25
C ASN A 978 16.07 8.53 37.55
N ILE A 979 15.11 9.24 38.15
CA ILE A 979 13.74 8.75 38.32
C ILE A 979 13.12 8.43 36.96
N GLY A 980 13.35 9.29 35.96
CA GLY A 980 12.94 9.06 34.58
C GLY A 980 13.50 7.77 34.01
N LEU A 981 14.83 7.64 34.01
CA LEU A 981 15.55 6.47 33.49
C LEU A 981 15.07 5.19 34.15
N GLY A 982 14.95 5.20 35.48
CA GLY A 982 14.37 4.09 36.24
C GLY A 982 12.94 3.77 35.79
N THR A 983 12.09 4.77 35.58
CA THR A 983 10.70 4.59 35.13
C THR A 983 10.66 3.89 33.77
N GLY A 984 11.46 4.35 32.81
CA GLY A 984 11.54 3.71 31.48
C GLY A 984 12.06 2.28 31.55
N LEU A 985 13.12 2.03 32.33
CA LEU A 985 13.70 0.70 32.54
C LEU A 985 12.71 -0.24 33.24
N GLY A 986 11.99 0.24 34.25
CA GLY A 986 10.96 -0.52 34.98
C GLY A 986 9.81 -0.94 34.06
N TYR A 987 9.39 -0.05 33.16
CA TYR A 987 8.30 -0.31 32.21
C TYR A 987 8.63 -1.43 31.21
N ILE A 988 9.91 -1.62 30.87
CA ILE A 988 10.36 -2.70 29.99
C ILE A 988 11.02 -3.87 30.73
N PHE A 989 11.16 -3.80 32.06
CA PHE A 989 12.05 -4.67 32.85
C PHE A 989 11.80 -6.16 32.62
N ALA A 990 10.53 -6.58 32.60
CA ALA A 990 10.15 -7.98 32.39
C ALA A 990 10.58 -8.55 31.02
N HIS A 991 10.94 -7.70 30.06
CA HIS A 991 11.37 -8.09 28.71
C HIS A 991 12.89 -7.94 28.51
N LEU A 992 13.62 -7.50 29.53
CA LEU A 992 15.08 -7.36 29.47
C LEU A 992 15.77 -8.70 29.69
N THR A 993 16.95 -8.89 29.10
CA THR A 993 17.79 -10.06 29.36
C THR A 993 18.25 -10.09 30.81
N GLY A 994 18.53 -11.29 31.34
CA GLY A 994 18.96 -11.47 32.74
C GLY A 994 20.19 -10.64 33.12
N ASP A 995 21.14 -10.48 32.20
CA ASP A 995 22.34 -9.65 32.41
C ASP A 995 21.98 -8.17 32.60
N ILE A 996 21.09 -7.64 31.75
CA ILE A 996 20.65 -6.25 31.84
C ILE A 996 19.79 -6.04 33.10
N GLN A 997 18.90 -6.98 33.44
CA GLN A 997 18.12 -6.92 34.68
C GLN A 997 19.01 -6.89 35.92
N THR A 998 20.09 -7.69 35.92
CA THR A 998 21.08 -7.74 37.00
C THR A 998 21.84 -6.43 37.10
N LEU A 999 22.33 -5.89 35.98
CA LEU A 999 22.99 -4.59 35.92
C LEU A 999 22.11 -3.47 36.48
N ILE A 1000 20.86 -3.37 36.02
CA ILE A 1000 19.92 -2.34 36.47
C ILE A 1000 19.63 -2.50 37.95
N SER A 1001 19.44 -3.73 38.43
CA SER A 1001 19.17 -3.98 39.84
C SER A 1001 20.36 -3.61 40.73
N ALA A 1002 21.58 -3.90 40.29
CA ALA A 1002 22.80 -3.49 41.00
C ALA A 1002 22.98 -1.97 41.06
N LYS A 1003 22.65 -1.27 39.97
CA LYS A 1003 22.67 0.21 39.95
C LYS A 1003 21.60 0.81 40.84
N ALA A 1004 20.36 0.30 40.77
CA ALA A 1004 19.25 0.77 41.60
C ALA A 1004 19.53 0.62 43.11
N ARG A 1005 20.20 -0.45 43.55
CA ARG A 1005 20.58 -0.62 44.97
C ARG A 1005 21.46 0.49 45.52
N ASN A 1006 22.23 1.17 44.66
CA ASN A 1006 23.16 2.22 45.06
C ASN A 1006 22.63 3.64 44.76
N ASP A 1007 21.43 3.76 44.20
CA ASP A 1007 20.85 5.03 43.80
C ASP A 1007 19.34 5.06 44.09
N ALA A 1008 18.95 5.78 45.14
CA ALA A 1008 17.57 5.93 45.58
C ALA A 1008 16.64 6.51 44.50
N SER A 1009 17.14 7.42 43.66
CA SER A 1009 16.33 8.05 42.60
C SER A 1009 16.05 7.06 41.48
N LEU A 1010 17.06 6.30 41.07
CA LEU A 1010 16.90 5.22 40.09
C LEU A 1010 16.00 4.10 40.63
N ALA A 1011 16.16 3.69 41.90
CA ALA A 1011 15.31 2.69 42.55
C ALA A 1011 13.84 3.11 42.58
N ARG A 1012 13.58 4.37 42.94
CA ARG A 1012 12.22 4.94 42.91
C ARG A 1012 11.64 4.93 41.51
N GLY A 1013 12.40 5.35 40.50
CA GLY A 1013 11.98 5.28 39.11
C GLY A 1013 11.66 3.84 38.69
N LEU A 1014 12.56 2.91 38.98
CA LEU A 1014 12.40 1.49 38.65
C LEU A 1014 11.11 0.91 39.24
N GLY A 1015 10.83 1.22 40.51
CA GLY A 1015 9.58 0.87 41.17
C GLY A 1015 8.36 1.45 40.43
N THR A 1016 8.39 2.74 40.06
CA THR A 1016 7.28 3.37 39.32
C THR A 1016 7.03 2.71 37.97
N GLY A 1017 8.07 2.43 37.19
CA GLY A 1017 7.95 1.76 35.90
C GLY A 1017 7.37 0.35 36.01
N LEU A 1018 7.83 -0.44 36.99
CA LEU A 1018 7.27 -1.76 37.29
C LEU A 1018 5.83 -1.67 37.77
N GLY A 1019 5.50 -0.65 38.55
CA GLY A 1019 4.15 -0.39 39.03
C GLY A 1019 3.16 -0.15 37.89
N TYR A 1020 3.56 0.53 36.81
CA TYR A 1020 2.71 0.73 35.62
C TYR A 1020 2.28 -0.58 34.96
N ILE A 1021 3.15 -1.59 34.97
CA ILE A 1021 2.87 -2.90 34.36
C ILE A 1021 2.46 -3.96 35.38
N PHE A 1022 2.27 -3.59 36.65
CA PHE A 1022 2.14 -4.56 37.75
C PHE A 1022 0.96 -5.53 37.57
N SER A 1023 -0.17 -5.05 37.04
CA SER A 1023 -1.35 -5.87 36.75
C SER A 1023 -1.14 -6.89 35.62
N TYR A 1024 -0.11 -6.71 34.79
CA TYR A 1024 0.26 -7.63 33.71
C TYR A 1024 1.29 -8.68 34.14
N LEU A 1025 1.88 -8.53 35.33
CA LEU A 1025 2.87 -9.45 35.86
C LEU A 1025 2.19 -10.70 36.44
N GLY A 1026 2.80 -11.88 36.25
CA GLY A 1026 2.35 -13.09 36.92
C GLY A 1026 2.57 -13.03 38.44
N GLY A 1027 1.75 -13.78 39.20
CA GLY A 1027 1.73 -13.73 40.67
C GLY A 1027 3.09 -13.94 41.34
N THR A 1028 3.97 -14.76 40.75
CA THR A 1028 5.36 -14.94 41.25
C THR A 1028 6.16 -13.63 41.17
N LEU A 1029 6.17 -12.96 40.01
CA LEU A 1029 6.90 -11.70 39.83
C LEU A 1029 6.29 -10.55 40.65
N GLN A 1030 4.96 -10.51 40.78
CA GLN A 1030 4.28 -9.56 41.66
C GLN A 1030 4.76 -9.71 43.11
N LYS A 1031 4.80 -10.94 43.60
CA LYS A 1031 5.29 -11.25 44.95
C LYS A 1031 6.77 -10.90 45.12
N ASP A 1032 7.62 -11.26 44.16
CA ASP A 1032 9.06 -10.95 44.21
C ASP A 1032 9.32 -9.43 44.29
N PHE A 1033 8.54 -8.63 43.56
CA PHE A 1033 8.66 -7.17 43.60
C PHE A 1033 8.11 -6.57 44.90
N LEU A 1034 7.03 -7.13 45.46
CA LEU A 1034 6.56 -6.75 46.80
C LEU A 1034 7.58 -7.13 47.88
N ASP A 1035 8.24 -8.28 47.77
CA ASP A 1035 9.29 -8.68 48.71
C ASP A 1035 10.54 -7.80 48.57
N ARG A 1036 10.89 -7.37 47.34
CA ARG A 1036 11.92 -6.36 47.11
C ARG A 1036 11.55 -5.01 47.73
N ALA A 1037 10.29 -4.59 47.65
CA ALA A 1037 9.83 -3.34 48.24
C ALA A 1037 10.07 -3.27 49.75
N LYS A 1038 9.98 -4.39 50.47
CA LYS A 1038 10.30 -4.46 51.91
C LYS A 1038 11.77 -4.13 52.23
N GLN A 1039 12.68 -4.29 51.26
CA GLN A 1039 14.12 -4.14 51.45
C GLN A 1039 14.64 -2.76 51.01
N ASP A 1040 13.87 -2.03 50.18
CA ASP A 1040 14.28 -0.74 49.60
C ASP A 1040 13.12 0.27 49.68
N PRO A 1041 13.18 1.22 50.63
CA PRO A 1041 12.19 2.27 50.81
C PRO A 1041 11.89 3.10 49.55
N SER A 1042 12.92 3.37 48.74
CA SER A 1042 12.77 4.22 47.56
C SER A 1042 12.06 3.46 46.45
N PHE A 1043 12.46 2.20 46.23
CA PHE A 1043 11.77 1.29 45.33
C PHE A 1043 10.31 1.08 45.77
N SER A 1044 10.05 0.86 47.06
CA SER A 1044 8.71 0.68 47.63
C SER A 1044 7.79 1.87 47.35
N HIS A 1045 8.29 3.08 47.62
CA HIS A 1045 7.57 4.31 47.28
C HIS A 1045 7.30 4.42 45.77
N GLY A 1046 8.31 4.10 44.95
CA GLY A 1046 8.18 4.06 43.50
C GLY A 1046 7.08 3.10 43.04
N LEU A 1047 7.10 1.87 43.54
CA LEU A 1047 6.15 0.80 43.20
C LEU A 1047 4.72 1.18 43.55
N GLY A 1048 4.49 1.68 44.77
CA GLY A 1048 3.17 2.18 45.17
C GLY A 1048 2.67 3.28 44.24
N SER A 1049 3.54 4.25 43.89
CA SER A 1049 3.20 5.33 42.96
C SER A 1049 2.98 4.90 41.52
N GLY A 1050 3.53 3.77 41.07
CA GLY A 1050 3.27 3.23 39.74
C GLY A 1050 1.94 2.46 39.69
N ILE A 1051 1.71 1.59 40.69
CA ILE A 1051 0.49 0.77 40.80
C ILE A 1051 -0.76 1.65 40.85
N SER A 1052 -0.69 2.81 41.53
CA SER A 1052 -1.82 3.74 41.64
C SER A 1052 -2.44 4.10 40.29
N TYR A 1053 -1.63 4.26 39.23
CA TYR A 1053 -2.12 4.64 37.90
C TYR A 1053 -3.01 3.56 37.30
N GLY A 1054 -2.67 2.28 37.49
CA GLY A 1054 -3.44 1.13 37.01
C GLY A 1054 -4.48 0.60 38.00
N LEU A 1055 -4.57 1.15 39.22
CA LEU A 1055 -5.33 0.55 40.32
C LEU A 1055 -6.82 0.39 39.97
N ALA A 1056 -7.42 1.37 39.30
CA ALA A 1056 -8.83 1.30 38.88
C ALA A 1056 -9.13 0.08 37.98
N TYR A 1057 -8.15 -0.32 37.16
CA TYR A 1057 -8.23 -1.43 36.21
C TYR A 1057 -7.82 -2.79 36.81
N CYS A 1058 -7.32 -2.81 38.05
CA CYS A 1058 -6.92 -4.05 38.68
C CYS A 1058 -8.14 -4.91 39.09
N PRO A 1059 -8.03 -6.25 39.01
CA PRO A 1059 -8.97 -7.16 39.65
C PRO A 1059 -9.15 -6.86 41.15
N ASP A 1060 -10.34 -7.14 41.70
CA ASP A 1060 -10.69 -6.76 43.08
C ASP A 1060 -9.83 -7.45 44.14
N ASP A 1061 -9.37 -8.67 43.89
CA ASP A 1061 -8.41 -9.40 44.72
C ASP A 1061 -7.05 -8.70 44.75
N LEU A 1062 -6.54 -8.28 43.58
CA LEU A 1062 -5.29 -7.52 43.49
C LEU A 1062 -5.41 -6.14 44.16
N LYS A 1063 -6.55 -5.45 44.00
CA LYS A 1063 -6.84 -4.19 44.71
C LYS A 1063 -6.77 -4.37 46.22
N LYS A 1064 -7.44 -5.41 46.75
CA LYS A 1064 -7.41 -5.75 48.19
C LYS A 1064 -6.00 -6.07 48.67
N GLU A 1065 -5.21 -6.76 47.86
CA GLU A 1065 -3.82 -7.05 48.19
C GLU A 1065 -2.94 -5.80 48.24
N VAL A 1066 -3.07 -4.90 47.25
CA VAL A 1066 -2.38 -3.61 47.23
C VAL A 1066 -2.75 -2.76 48.45
N VAL A 1067 -4.03 -2.70 48.79
CA VAL A 1067 -4.53 -2.00 49.99
C VAL A 1067 -4.02 -2.67 51.26
N ARG A 1068 -3.96 -4.01 51.33
CA ARG A 1068 -3.38 -4.71 52.49
C ARG A 1068 -1.90 -4.37 52.64
N TYR A 1069 -1.15 -4.35 51.55
CA TYR A 1069 0.28 -4.07 51.56
C TYR A 1069 0.57 -2.62 51.98
N SER A 1070 -0.25 -1.65 51.53
CA SER A 1070 -0.13 -0.26 51.96
C SER A 1070 -0.34 -0.06 53.47
N LYS A 1071 -1.04 -0.96 54.15
CA LYS A 1071 -1.15 -0.93 55.63
C LYS A 1071 0.12 -1.39 56.33
N SER A 1072 0.94 -2.22 55.68
CA SER A 1072 2.15 -2.81 56.26
C SER A 1072 3.45 -2.07 55.93
N ASP A 1073 3.47 -1.27 54.86
CA ASP A 1073 4.66 -0.56 54.40
C ASP A 1073 4.35 0.94 54.23
N PRO A 1074 4.88 1.82 55.11
CA PRO A 1074 4.59 3.25 55.08
C PRO A 1074 5.14 3.94 53.83
N HIS A 1075 6.25 3.46 53.26
CA HIS A 1075 6.83 4.05 52.05
C HIS A 1075 5.98 3.75 50.83
N PHE A 1076 5.51 2.50 50.73
CA PHE A 1076 4.53 2.10 49.72
C PHE A 1076 3.23 2.91 49.86
N ALA A 1077 2.71 3.05 51.09
CA ALA A 1077 1.48 3.80 51.36
C ALA A 1077 1.58 5.26 50.89
N THR A 1078 2.70 5.93 51.19
CA THR A 1078 2.95 7.29 50.72
C THR A 1078 3.06 7.34 49.20
N GLY A 1079 3.74 6.37 48.58
CA GLY A 1079 3.83 6.27 47.12
C GLY A 1079 2.48 6.10 46.45
N LEU A 1080 1.69 5.12 46.92
CA LEU A 1080 0.34 4.83 46.45
C LEU A 1080 -0.58 6.04 46.60
N GLY A 1081 -0.56 6.70 47.77
CA GLY A 1081 -1.29 7.93 48.01
C GLY A 1081 -0.89 9.04 47.04
N THR A 1082 0.41 9.28 46.85
CA THR A 1082 0.91 10.31 45.92
C THR A 1082 0.45 10.06 44.49
N GLY A 1083 0.59 8.83 44.00
CA GLY A 1083 0.18 8.51 42.65
C GLY A 1083 -1.36 8.53 42.46
N LEU A 1084 -2.14 8.16 43.47
CA LEU A 1084 -3.61 8.32 43.44
C LEU A 1084 -4.02 9.80 43.48
N GLY A 1085 -3.30 10.64 44.23
CA GLY A 1085 -3.48 12.09 44.20
C GLY A 1085 -3.23 12.68 42.81
N TYR A 1086 -2.29 12.11 42.04
CA TYR A 1086 -2.05 12.54 40.66
C TYR A 1086 -3.18 12.20 39.69
N ILE A 1087 -3.92 11.12 39.93
CA ILE A 1087 -5.03 10.71 39.07
C ILE A 1087 -6.42 10.98 39.68
N PHE A 1088 -6.47 11.62 40.84
CA PHE A 1088 -7.69 11.85 41.60
C PHE A 1088 -8.83 12.49 40.78
N PRO A 1089 -8.59 13.49 39.90
CA PRO A 1089 -9.65 14.07 39.07
C PRO A 1089 -10.29 13.09 38.08
N TYR A 1090 -9.64 11.98 37.76
CA TYR A 1090 -10.14 10.96 36.85
C TYR A 1090 -10.87 9.82 37.59
N LEU A 1091 -10.74 9.74 38.92
CA LEU A 1091 -11.35 8.65 39.69
C LEU A 1091 -12.87 8.84 39.80
N PRO A 1092 -13.68 7.77 39.73
CA PRO A 1092 -15.12 7.83 40.00
C PRO A 1092 -15.41 8.33 41.42
N GLY A 1093 -16.53 9.05 41.59
CA GLY A 1093 -16.95 9.59 42.89
C GLY A 1093 -16.92 8.58 44.06
N PRO A 1094 -17.48 7.36 43.92
CA PRO A 1094 -17.41 6.34 44.96
C PRO A 1094 -15.99 5.94 45.34
N LEU A 1095 -15.10 5.81 44.35
CA LEU A 1095 -13.70 5.46 44.59
C LEU A 1095 -12.96 6.62 45.28
N ARG A 1096 -13.24 7.88 44.94
CA ARG A 1096 -12.70 9.03 45.67
C ARG A 1096 -13.08 8.99 47.15
N GLN A 1097 -14.34 8.70 47.47
CA GLN A 1097 -14.81 8.60 48.84
C GLN A 1097 -14.14 7.43 49.59
N GLU A 1098 -13.96 6.29 48.94
CA GLU A 1098 -13.22 5.15 49.51
C GLU A 1098 -11.76 5.52 49.83
N LEU A 1099 -11.08 6.23 48.91
CA LEU A 1099 -9.70 6.69 49.14
C LEU A 1099 -9.59 7.72 50.28
N LEU A 1100 -10.62 8.55 50.47
CA LEU A 1100 -10.68 9.49 51.60
C LEU A 1100 -10.84 8.73 52.92
N GLY A 1101 -11.75 7.75 52.98
CA GLY A 1101 -11.86 6.88 54.15
C GLY A 1101 -10.57 6.11 54.45
N LEU A 1102 -9.81 5.73 53.41
CA LEU A 1102 -8.49 5.13 53.57
C LEU A 1102 -7.46 6.11 54.13
N ALA A 1103 -7.50 7.38 53.72
CA ALA A 1103 -6.63 8.43 54.23
C ALA A 1103 -6.84 8.67 55.73
N GLU A 1104 -8.09 8.77 56.18
CA GLU A 1104 -8.44 8.95 57.60
C GLU A 1104 -7.88 7.84 58.52
N GLN A 1105 -7.70 6.63 57.99
CA GLN A 1105 -7.23 5.47 58.75
C GLN A 1105 -5.71 5.25 58.66
N HIS A 1106 -5.03 5.89 57.70
CA HIS A 1106 -3.65 5.59 57.36
C HIS A 1106 -2.80 6.85 57.12
N PRO A 1107 -2.06 7.33 58.16
CA PRO A 1107 -1.29 8.58 58.10
C PRO A 1107 -0.34 8.70 56.91
N SER A 1108 0.44 7.65 56.61
CA SER A 1108 1.39 7.66 55.50
C SER A 1108 0.71 7.76 54.13
N PHE A 1109 -0.48 7.16 53.99
CA PHE A 1109 -1.30 7.28 52.79
C PHE A 1109 -1.90 8.68 52.68
N ALA A 1110 -2.43 9.25 53.77
CA ALA A 1110 -2.96 10.61 53.81
C ALA A 1110 -1.90 11.66 53.41
N THR A 1111 -0.69 11.57 53.95
CA THR A 1111 0.44 12.43 53.52
C THR A 1111 0.75 12.25 52.04
N GLY A 1112 0.73 11.01 51.54
CA GLY A 1112 0.93 10.70 50.14
C GLY A 1112 -0.13 11.36 49.26
N LEU A 1113 -1.40 11.12 49.56
CA LEU A 1113 -2.57 11.64 48.84
C LEU A 1113 -2.57 13.17 48.83
N GLY A 1114 -2.37 13.79 49.98
CA GLY A 1114 -2.20 15.24 50.09
C GLY A 1114 -1.06 15.74 49.20
N THR A 1115 0.11 15.09 49.22
CA THR A 1115 1.25 15.49 48.36
C THR A 1115 0.91 15.42 46.88
N GLY A 1116 0.22 14.37 46.43
CA GLY A 1116 -0.20 14.21 45.05
C GLY A 1116 -1.20 15.27 44.61
N LEU A 1117 -2.24 15.50 45.42
CA LEU A 1117 -3.27 16.51 45.18
C LEU A 1117 -2.68 17.92 45.20
N GLY A 1118 -1.84 18.25 46.18
CA GLY A 1118 -1.24 19.57 46.31
C GLY A 1118 -0.36 19.93 45.13
N TYR A 1119 0.35 18.94 44.57
CA TYR A 1119 1.18 19.16 43.39
C TYR A 1119 0.36 19.57 42.16
N HIS A 1120 -0.87 19.05 41.99
CA HIS A 1120 -1.75 19.32 40.85
C HIS A 1120 -2.96 20.21 41.17
N LEU A 1121 -3.11 20.66 42.41
CA LEU A 1121 -4.17 21.58 42.83
C LEU A 1121 -4.34 22.79 41.89
N PRO A 1122 -3.27 23.43 41.37
CA PRO A 1122 -3.39 24.53 40.42
C PRO A 1122 -4.23 24.20 39.17
N SER A 1123 -4.15 22.94 38.72
CA SER A 1123 -4.78 22.44 37.49
C SER A 1123 -6.20 21.88 37.68
N PHE A 1124 -6.73 21.89 38.91
CA PHE A 1124 -8.08 21.37 39.18
C PHE A 1124 -9.16 22.45 38.98
N THR A 1125 -10.41 22.01 38.83
CA THR A 1125 -11.56 22.94 38.78
C THR A 1125 -11.72 23.65 40.12
N GLU A 1126 -12.26 24.86 40.13
CA GLU A 1126 -12.48 25.62 41.38
C GLU A 1126 -13.32 24.82 42.40
N GLN A 1127 -14.34 24.09 41.92
CA GLN A 1127 -15.13 23.20 42.77
C GLN A 1127 -14.27 22.11 43.45
N LEU A 1128 -13.39 21.45 42.70
CA LEU A 1128 -12.52 20.41 43.26
C LEU A 1128 -11.42 21.01 44.15
N LYS A 1129 -10.94 22.22 43.85
CA LYS A 1129 -10.00 22.96 44.71
C LYS A 1129 -10.64 23.27 46.07
N GLU A 1130 -11.86 23.81 46.09
CA GLU A 1130 -12.61 24.09 47.31
C GLU A 1130 -12.85 22.83 48.14
N GLU A 1131 -13.22 21.73 47.47
CA GLU A 1131 -13.41 20.42 48.12
C GLU A 1131 -12.12 19.95 48.82
N ILE A 1132 -10.98 19.99 48.12
CA ILE A 1132 -9.69 19.55 48.65
C ILE A 1132 -9.18 20.46 49.78
N ILE A 1133 -9.35 21.78 49.64
CA ILE A 1133 -8.97 22.75 50.67
C ILE A 1133 -9.78 22.51 51.95
N GLY A 1134 -11.07 22.16 51.83
CA GLY A 1134 -11.93 21.81 52.96
C GLY A 1134 -11.51 20.54 53.73
N TRP A 1135 -10.48 19.82 53.29
CA TRP A 1135 -9.92 18.66 54.00
C TRP A 1135 -8.71 18.99 54.87
N ILE A 1136 -8.13 20.20 54.73
CA ILE A 1136 -6.97 20.63 55.53
C ILE A 1136 -7.27 20.49 57.03
N ASP A 1137 -8.47 20.93 57.46
CA ASP A 1137 -8.86 20.91 58.87
C ASP A 1137 -9.30 19.53 59.38
N LYS A 1138 -9.41 18.52 58.50
CA LYS A 1138 -9.92 17.18 58.84
C LYS A 1138 -8.82 16.17 59.15
N ASP A 1139 -7.64 16.30 58.54
CA ASP A 1139 -6.52 15.38 58.74
C ASP A 1139 -5.17 16.12 58.67
N SER A 1140 -4.41 16.09 59.77
CA SER A 1140 -3.12 16.76 59.88
C SER A 1140 -2.04 16.20 58.92
N ASN A 1141 -2.04 14.88 58.68
CA ASN A 1141 -1.10 14.24 57.76
C ASN A 1141 -1.41 14.61 56.31
N PHE A 1142 -2.70 14.69 55.98
CA PHE A 1142 -3.18 15.21 54.70
C PHE A 1142 -2.76 16.67 54.51
N ALA A 1143 -2.99 17.54 55.50
CA ALA A 1143 -2.61 18.95 55.46
C ALA A 1143 -1.10 19.14 55.22
N THR A 1144 -0.24 18.41 55.94
CA THR A 1144 1.21 18.40 55.69
C THR A 1144 1.56 17.91 54.28
N GLY A 1145 0.88 16.87 53.80
CA GLY A 1145 1.04 16.38 52.43
C GLY A 1145 0.67 17.45 51.41
N LEU A 1146 -0.53 18.02 51.52
CA LEU A 1146 -1.08 19.04 50.62
C LEU A 1146 -0.17 20.26 50.55
N GLY A 1147 0.26 20.78 51.71
CA GLY A 1147 1.23 21.86 51.78
C GLY A 1147 2.53 21.49 51.07
N THR A 1148 3.06 20.28 51.29
CA THR A 1148 4.29 19.81 50.63
C THR A 1148 4.15 19.76 49.11
N GLY A 1149 3.01 19.25 48.62
CA GLY A 1149 2.70 19.18 47.20
C GLY A 1149 2.61 20.57 46.57
N LEU A 1150 1.83 21.47 47.19
CA LEU A 1150 1.65 22.84 46.74
C LEU A 1150 2.96 23.63 46.75
N GLY A 1151 3.77 23.49 47.80
CA GLY A 1151 5.08 24.14 47.86
C GLY A 1151 5.99 23.72 46.71
N ARG A 1152 5.85 22.48 46.20
CA ARG A 1152 6.60 21.99 45.04
C ARG A 1152 6.07 22.46 43.69
N SER A 1153 4.81 22.91 43.62
CA SER A 1153 4.22 23.47 42.40
C SER A 1153 4.04 25.00 42.49
N PHE A 1154 4.47 25.60 43.60
CA PHE A 1154 4.14 26.97 43.98
C PHE A 1154 4.56 28.03 42.96
N GLN A 1155 5.71 27.85 42.31
CA GLN A 1155 6.21 28.75 41.27
C GLN A 1155 5.33 28.79 40.01
N HIS A 1156 4.44 27.81 39.83
CA HIS A 1156 3.54 27.71 38.67
C HIS A 1156 2.16 28.31 38.94
N LEU A 1157 1.93 28.83 40.14
CA LEU A 1157 0.71 29.53 40.51
C LEU A 1157 0.76 30.99 40.07
N ASP A 1158 -0.40 31.56 39.76
CA ASP A 1158 -0.52 33.00 39.58
C ASP A 1158 -0.34 33.74 40.93
N GLY A 1159 0.05 35.02 40.86
CA GLY A 1159 0.37 35.80 42.06
C GLY A 1159 -0.82 36.07 43.01
N ILE A 1160 -2.07 35.88 42.57
CA ILE A 1160 -3.23 35.97 43.48
C ILE A 1160 -3.30 34.66 44.27
N THR A 1161 -3.24 33.52 43.60
CA THR A 1161 -3.29 32.20 44.24
C THR A 1161 -2.09 31.95 45.16
N GLN A 1162 -0.89 32.39 44.78
CA GLN A 1162 0.30 32.32 45.66
C GLN A 1162 0.06 33.01 47.00
N ARG A 1163 -0.45 34.25 46.99
CA ARG A 1163 -0.75 35.01 48.21
C ARG A 1163 -1.85 34.34 49.03
N GLY A 1164 -2.91 33.87 48.37
CA GLY A 1164 -3.99 33.14 49.05
C GLY A 1164 -3.51 31.86 49.75
N ILE A 1165 -2.49 31.17 49.21
CA ILE A 1165 -1.89 29.99 49.86
C ILE A 1165 -0.95 30.39 51.01
N LEU A 1166 -0.20 31.49 50.88
CA LEU A 1166 0.63 31.99 51.98
C LEU A 1166 -0.22 32.40 53.19
N ASP A 1167 -1.44 32.91 52.98
CA ASP A 1167 -2.38 33.21 54.07
C ASP A 1167 -2.78 31.97 54.90
N TRP A 1168 -2.61 30.75 54.37
CA TRP A 1168 -2.86 29.51 55.11
C TRP A 1168 -1.74 29.13 56.08
N ILE A 1169 -0.56 29.76 55.99
CA ILE A 1169 0.56 29.53 56.92
C ILE A 1169 0.14 29.81 58.37
N ASP A 1170 -0.69 30.84 58.58
CA ASP A 1170 -1.16 31.22 59.92
C ASP A 1170 -2.47 30.52 60.32
N LYS A 1171 -3.11 29.79 59.38
CA LYS A 1171 -4.39 29.09 59.62
C LYS A 1171 -4.22 27.64 60.08
N ASP A 1172 -3.23 26.92 59.54
CA ASP A 1172 -2.94 25.54 59.95
C ASP A 1172 -1.44 25.24 60.03
N SER A 1173 -0.99 24.77 61.20
CA SER A 1173 0.42 24.52 61.48
C SER A 1173 1.01 23.34 60.71
N ASN A 1174 0.20 22.33 60.37
CA ASN A 1174 0.63 21.14 59.64
C ASN A 1174 0.81 21.45 58.16
N PHE A 1175 -0.12 22.22 57.59
CA PHE A 1175 -0.05 22.80 56.25
C PHE A 1175 1.15 23.73 56.14
N ALA A 1176 1.37 24.63 57.10
CA ALA A 1176 2.53 25.53 57.13
C ALA A 1176 3.86 24.76 57.08
N THR A 1177 3.99 23.70 57.90
CA THR A 1177 5.15 22.81 57.90
C THR A 1177 5.35 22.10 56.55
N GLY A 1178 4.25 21.62 55.95
CA GLY A 1178 4.25 21.01 54.63
C GLY A 1178 4.69 22.00 53.54
N LEU A 1179 4.04 23.16 53.47
CA LEU A 1179 4.31 24.22 52.51
C LEU A 1179 5.74 24.71 52.60
N GLY A 1180 6.25 24.93 53.82
CA GLY A 1180 7.65 25.22 54.06
C GLY A 1180 8.57 24.12 53.50
N THR A 1181 8.27 22.85 53.74
CA THR A 1181 9.06 21.72 53.20
C THR A 1181 9.07 21.71 51.67
N GLY A 1182 7.92 21.94 51.02
CA GLY A 1182 7.83 22.00 49.57
C GLY A 1182 8.59 23.17 48.96
N LEU A 1183 8.41 24.37 49.52
CA LEU A 1183 9.08 25.59 49.09
C LEU A 1183 10.58 25.54 49.34
N GLY A 1184 11.02 24.97 50.45
CA GLY A 1184 12.44 24.84 50.78
C GLY A 1184 13.18 24.01 49.73
N ARG A 1185 12.55 22.93 49.24
CA ARG A 1185 13.10 22.09 48.17
C ARG A 1185 13.23 22.80 46.83
N ASN A 1186 12.30 23.72 46.55
CA ASN A 1186 12.27 24.48 45.30
C ASN A 1186 12.88 25.89 45.42
N LEU A 1187 13.35 26.29 46.61
CA LEU A 1187 13.84 27.66 46.84
C LEU A 1187 14.87 28.13 45.79
N PRO A 1188 15.82 27.29 45.31
CA PRO A 1188 16.75 27.69 44.27
C PRO A 1188 16.10 28.11 42.94
N SER A 1189 14.93 27.54 42.61
CA SER A 1189 14.25 27.77 41.32
C SER A 1189 13.23 28.92 41.35
N LEU A 1190 12.98 29.53 42.51
CA LEU A 1190 12.02 30.62 42.64
C LEU A 1190 12.62 31.95 42.14
N ALA A 1191 11.77 32.89 41.75
CA ALA A 1191 12.22 34.26 41.46
C ALA A 1191 12.71 34.96 42.74
N GLU A 1192 13.73 35.83 42.63
CA GLU A 1192 14.35 36.50 43.79
C GLU A 1192 13.35 37.18 44.72
N GLN A 1193 12.37 37.90 44.15
CA GLN A 1193 11.32 38.56 44.93
C GLN A 1193 10.52 37.56 45.80
N LEU A 1194 10.26 36.36 45.27
CA LEU A 1194 9.52 35.31 45.98
C LEU A 1194 10.41 34.58 47.00
N LYS A 1195 11.71 34.42 46.71
CA LYS A 1195 12.68 33.90 47.68
C LYS A 1195 12.71 34.81 48.92
N GLU A 1196 12.77 36.12 48.72
CA GLU A 1196 12.75 37.09 49.82
C GLU A 1196 11.47 37.04 50.63
N GLU A 1197 10.32 36.95 49.97
CA GLU A 1197 9.02 36.80 50.64
C GLU A 1197 8.96 35.53 51.50
N ILE A 1198 9.41 34.39 50.95
CA ILE A 1198 9.44 33.09 51.64
C ILE A 1198 10.41 33.09 52.82
N ILE A 1199 11.59 33.68 52.66
CA ILE A 1199 12.59 33.80 53.74
C ILE A 1199 12.04 34.68 54.87
N GLY A 1200 11.26 35.71 54.54
CA GLY A 1200 10.60 36.58 55.52
C GLY A 1200 9.64 35.87 56.46
N TRP A 1201 9.13 34.68 56.09
CA TRP A 1201 8.26 33.87 56.94
C TRP A 1201 8.98 33.08 58.03
N ILE A 1202 10.31 32.93 57.94
CA ILE A 1202 11.11 32.17 58.92
C ILE A 1202 10.92 32.74 60.34
N ASP A 1203 10.94 34.06 60.48
CA ASP A 1203 10.80 34.73 61.79
C ASP A 1203 9.34 34.93 62.21
N ARG A 1204 8.38 34.69 61.31
CA ARG A 1204 6.94 34.92 61.54
C ARG A 1204 6.19 33.67 62.00
N ASN A 1205 6.58 32.48 61.51
CA ASN A 1205 5.88 31.24 61.80
C ASN A 1205 6.86 30.06 61.99
N ASN A 1206 6.94 29.56 63.22
CA ASN A 1206 7.89 28.49 63.59
C ASN A 1206 7.62 27.16 62.87
N SER A 1207 6.36 26.86 62.55
CA SER A 1207 5.97 25.63 61.84
C SER A 1207 6.43 25.68 60.39
N PHE A 1208 6.18 26.81 59.72
CA PHE A 1208 6.71 27.07 58.38
C PHE A 1208 8.24 27.05 58.35
N ALA A 1209 8.89 27.70 59.32
CA ALA A 1209 10.35 27.70 59.45
C ALA A 1209 10.91 26.27 59.60
N THR A 1210 10.32 25.46 60.47
CA THR A 1210 10.72 24.05 60.62
C THR A 1210 10.64 23.28 59.31
N GLY A 1211 9.53 23.46 58.57
CA GLY A 1211 9.33 22.88 57.25
C GLY A 1211 10.35 23.38 56.22
N LEU A 1212 10.55 24.70 56.12
CA LEU A 1212 11.47 25.32 55.20
C LEU A 1212 12.91 24.84 55.41
N GLY A 1213 13.35 24.75 56.67
CA GLY A 1213 14.66 24.21 57.02
C GLY A 1213 14.82 22.75 56.56
N LYS A 1214 13.78 21.92 56.73
CA LYS A 1214 13.76 20.53 56.28
C LYS A 1214 13.84 20.41 54.76
N GLY A 1215 13.11 21.27 54.03
CA GLY A 1215 13.15 21.29 52.57
C GLY A 1215 14.49 21.79 52.03
N LEU A 1216 15.07 22.80 52.67
CA LEU A 1216 16.36 23.37 52.33
C LEU A 1216 17.53 22.41 52.55
N ALA A 1217 17.43 21.49 53.51
CA ALA A 1217 18.44 20.44 53.68
C ALA A 1217 18.75 19.71 52.36
N ASP A 1218 17.75 19.53 51.49
CA ASP A 1218 17.87 18.84 50.20
C ASP A 1218 18.35 19.76 49.05
N SER A 1219 18.28 21.08 49.21
CA SER A 1219 18.46 22.05 48.11
C SER A 1219 19.50 23.16 48.38
N PHE A 1220 19.99 23.27 49.62
CA PHE A 1220 20.85 24.36 50.10
C PHE A 1220 22.12 24.53 49.26
N GLN A 1221 22.74 23.43 48.84
CA GLN A 1221 23.95 23.44 48.01
C GLN A 1221 23.77 24.08 46.64
N TYR A 1222 22.53 24.23 46.17
CA TYR A 1222 22.21 24.83 44.87
C TYR A 1222 21.86 26.32 44.96
N LEU A 1223 21.89 26.91 46.16
CA LEU A 1223 21.72 28.34 46.36
C LEU A 1223 23.04 29.08 46.13
N ASP A 1224 22.97 30.35 45.75
CA ASP A 1224 24.16 31.20 45.65
C ASP A 1224 24.80 31.45 47.01
N GLY A 1225 26.09 31.80 47.01
CA GLY A 1225 26.89 31.92 48.23
C GLY A 1225 26.44 33.03 49.19
N GLU A 1226 25.75 34.06 48.70
CA GLU A 1226 25.20 35.12 49.56
C GLU A 1226 23.96 34.62 50.31
N LEU A 1227 23.05 33.98 49.58
CA LEU A 1227 21.83 33.40 50.14
C LEU A 1227 22.12 32.24 51.10
N GLN A 1228 23.14 31.41 50.80
CA GLN A 1228 23.62 30.35 51.70
C GLN A 1228 24.09 30.93 53.04
N ARG A 1229 24.91 31.99 53.02
CA ARG A 1229 25.39 32.67 54.24
C ARG A 1229 24.23 33.27 55.02
N ARG A 1230 23.27 33.90 54.35
CA ARG A 1230 22.10 34.49 55.00
C ARG A 1230 21.21 33.44 55.64
N ILE A 1231 20.93 32.33 54.97
CA ILE A 1231 20.18 31.19 55.52
C ILE A 1231 20.91 30.58 56.73
N ALA A 1232 22.24 30.44 56.65
CA ALA A 1232 23.03 29.96 57.79
C ALA A 1232 22.96 30.90 59.00
N LEU A 1233 22.94 32.23 58.79
CA LEU A 1233 22.74 33.21 59.87
C LEU A 1233 21.32 33.17 60.45
N LEU A 1234 20.29 32.95 59.62
CA LEU A 1234 18.91 32.79 60.07
C LEU A 1234 18.74 31.50 60.90
N ALA A 1235 19.42 30.42 60.53
CA ALA A 1235 19.46 29.18 61.31
C ALA A 1235 20.11 29.37 62.69
N GLN A 1236 21.11 30.26 62.82
CA GLN A 1236 21.67 30.59 64.14
C GLN A 1236 20.69 31.35 65.05
N LYS A 1237 19.76 32.11 64.46
CA LYS A 1237 18.80 32.95 65.19
C LYS A 1237 17.49 32.23 65.50
N ASN A 1238 17.00 31.38 64.60
CA ASN A 1238 15.72 30.69 64.74
C ASN A 1238 15.93 29.18 65.00
N ARG A 1239 15.70 28.75 66.24
CA ARG A 1239 15.86 27.34 66.65
C ARG A 1239 14.92 26.38 65.91
N ALA A 1240 13.72 26.82 65.53
CA ALA A 1240 12.77 26.00 64.78
C ALA A 1240 13.29 25.72 63.36
N PHE A 1241 13.85 26.74 62.70
CA PHE A 1241 14.48 26.64 61.38
C PHE A 1241 15.73 25.74 61.38
N ALA A 1242 16.55 25.80 62.45
CA ALA A 1242 17.77 24.98 62.58
C ALA A 1242 17.55 23.54 63.06
N SER A 1243 16.37 23.24 63.62
CA SER A 1243 16.08 21.93 64.23
C SER A 1243 16.11 20.76 63.23
N SER A 1244 16.03 21.04 61.93
CA SER A 1244 15.90 20.06 60.86
C SER A 1244 17.21 19.74 60.12
N HIS A 1245 18.22 20.63 60.13
CA HIS A 1245 19.56 20.37 59.58
C HIS A 1245 20.60 21.42 60.01
N GLN A 1246 21.87 21.01 60.16
CA GLN A 1246 22.99 21.96 60.31
C GLN A 1246 23.52 22.36 58.93
N PHE A 1247 23.20 23.58 58.49
CA PHE A 1247 23.74 24.15 57.25
C PHE A 1247 25.23 24.46 57.43
N LYS A 1248 26.12 23.57 56.95
CA LYS A 1248 27.56 23.83 56.91
C LYS A 1248 27.91 24.60 55.64
N ILE A 1249 28.58 25.73 55.81
CA ILE A 1249 29.15 26.52 54.70
C ILE A 1249 30.52 25.89 54.37
N SER A 1250 30.75 25.57 53.09
CA SER A 1250 32.07 25.13 52.60
C SER A 1250 33.01 26.30 52.39
#